data_AF-A0A1L9MYG2-F1
#
_entry.id   AF-A0A1L9MYG2-F1
#
_cell.length_a   1.000
_cell.length_b   1.000
_cell.length_c   1.000
_cell.angle_alpha   90.00
_cell.angle_beta   90.00
_cell.angle_gamma   90.00
#
_symmetry.space_group_name_H-M   'P 1'
#
loop_
_entity.id
_entity.type
_entity.pdbx_description
1 polymer ?
#
loop_
_entity_poly.entity_id
_entity_poly.type
_entity_poly.pdbx_seq_one_letter_code
_entity_poly.pdbx_strand_id
1 'polypeptide(L)'
;MSFAVQGRAAIVTGAGSGINLSFAKLLLEHGCNVLFADLALRPEAKTLVDQYSAKGKTPRAVFQRTDVTDWQQLERMFEVAEQEFGELDIVCPGAGIFEPHWTNFWRPPGTPESRDPRYGGRYALLDINLTHPIRTTQLAIAHFLRHGNKQRRKHIVHISSIAGQNPNFIAPIYVATKHGINGLVRSLAGLDQECGIRITAVAPGVIKTPLWTDHPEKLKVVNEGADAWVTPEEVAEVMLALIQQDKVSGIIGDQSGRGPQYPVSGGTILEVSKTVRAVEPFNDAGPGDRPGNTVSDNSAVINETLAPVPVPVSDFEFVSCSVPIGRRHGGKGKRSIGHHGDASWVSCVINLVNTIIGAGVMAMPLAISHMGIVLGVFVILWSGMTAGFGLYLQSLCARYLERGTASFFALSQITYPNIAVIFDAAIAVKCFGVGISYLIIIGDLMPGVVQGFVGGAPDYDFLVDRHFWVTAFMLIVIPLSYLRRLDSLKYTSIAALVSMAYLVVLVVYHFVKGDTMEDRGPVRVIHWAGPVPTLSSLPVIVFAFTCHQNMFSILNEIGNNSHFRTTGVVLASIGSSAATYILVAITGYLSFGNSVGGNIVSMYPPGLWATIGRAAIVMLVMFSYPLQCHPCRASVDAVLRWRPKSSSNSDTSPHRNPLLGQRGGRTAEPMSDLRFSIITTTILVLSYIVAMTVSSLEAVLAYVGSTGSTSISFILPGLFYYKISSPDSPHHQRLMKEDDEAAEGMLSDDSNDEDGEESVQARPLTDSGILRRGKRNWRRTLLRKLSLALVVYGVVVMVVCLITNSVFIASH
;
A
#
# COMPACT_ATOMS: atom_id res chain seq x y z
N MET A 1 0.20 48.76 -6.72
CA MET A 1 -1.16 49.29 -6.95
C MET A 1 -2.12 48.26 -6.37
N SER A 2 -3.05 48.71 -5.51
CA SER A 2 -4.06 47.86 -4.89
C SER A 2 -4.94 47.17 -5.95
N PHE A 3 -5.33 45.92 -5.70
CA PHE A 3 -6.19 45.16 -6.60
C PHE A 3 -7.65 45.59 -6.40
N ALA A 4 -8.30 46.11 -7.44
CA ALA A 4 -9.73 46.45 -7.40
C ALA A 4 -10.59 45.24 -7.79
N VAL A 5 -11.56 44.88 -6.93
CA VAL A 5 -12.52 43.78 -7.16
C VAL A 5 -13.70 44.20 -8.06
N GLN A 6 -13.89 45.50 -8.31
CA GLN A 6 -14.92 46.03 -9.17
C GLN A 6 -14.84 45.43 -10.58
N GLY A 7 -15.94 44.88 -11.08
CA GLY A 7 -16.04 44.28 -12.42
C GLY A 7 -15.27 42.96 -12.57
N ARG A 8 -14.82 42.36 -11.47
CA ARG A 8 -14.17 41.03 -11.43
C ARG A 8 -15.20 39.93 -11.22
N ALA A 9 -14.79 38.68 -11.36
CA ALA A 9 -15.62 37.52 -11.09
C ALA A 9 -15.00 36.58 -10.06
N ALA A 10 -15.85 36.06 -9.16
CA ALA A 10 -15.46 35.21 -8.05
C ALA A 10 -16.30 33.92 -7.95
N ILE A 11 -15.68 32.83 -7.50
CA ILE A 11 -16.37 31.64 -7.01
C ILE A 11 -16.15 31.53 -5.51
N VAL A 12 -17.23 31.33 -4.74
CA VAL A 12 -17.15 31.09 -3.29
C VAL A 12 -17.90 29.80 -2.96
N THR A 13 -17.17 28.79 -2.48
CA THR A 13 -17.79 27.56 -1.97
C THR A 13 -18.21 27.73 -0.51
N GLY A 14 -19.35 27.14 -0.12
CA GLY A 14 -19.94 27.33 1.21
C GLY A 14 -20.63 28.70 1.38
N ALA A 15 -20.91 29.41 0.28
CA ALA A 15 -21.45 30.78 0.29
C ALA A 15 -22.92 30.88 0.77
N GLY A 16 -23.59 29.77 1.06
CA GLY A 16 -24.95 29.72 1.56
C GLY A 16 -25.10 30.15 3.02
N SER A 17 -24.00 30.32 3.78
CA SER A 17 -24.02 30.76 5.18
C SER A 17 -22.69 31.28 5.73
N GLY A 18 -22.73 31.89 6.93
CA GLY A 18 -21.55 32.20 7.75
C GLY A 18 -20.55 33.18 7.12
N ILE A 19 -19.24 32.89 7.30
CA ILE A 19 -18.13 33.72 6.81
C ILE A 19 -18.18 33.88 5.29
N ASN A 20 -18.43 32.77 4.58
CA ASN A 20 -18.43 32.77 3.12
C ASN A 20 -19.61 33.56 2.54
N LEU A 21 -20.78 33.54 3.18
CA LEU A 21 -21.90 34.41 2.81
C LEU A 21 -21.54 35.88 3.01
N SER A 22 -20.93 36.22 4.14
CA SER A 22 -20.50 37.59 4.44
C SER A 22 -19.45 38.08 3.45
N PHE A 23 -18.51 37.21 3.09
CA PHE A 23 -17.49 37.49 2.07
C PHE A 23 -18.09 37.65 0.67
N ALA A 24 -19.02 36.77 0.27
CA ALA A 24 -19.74 36.88 -0.99
C ALA A 24 -20.56 38.18 -1.08
N LYS A 25 -21.25 38.56 0.01
CA LYS A 25 -21.95 39.85 0.15
C LYS A 25 -21.00 41.02 -0.04
N LEU A 26 -19.88 41.01 0.66
CA LEU A 26 -18.90 42.09 0.60
C LEU A 26 -18.29 42.25 -0.80
N LEU A 27 -18.02 41.12 -1.49
CA LEU A 27 -17.59 41.13 -2.89
C LEU A 27 -18.65 41.76 -3.82
N LEU A 28 -19.93 41.40 -3.66
CA LEU A 28 -21.03 42.01 -4.42
C LEU A 28 -21.14 43.52 -4.15
N GLU A 29 -21.08 43.94 -2.90
CA GLU A 29 -21.14 45.38 -2.52
C GLU A 29 -19.98 46.19 -3.12
N HIS A 30 -18.83 45.55 -3.36
CA HIS A 30 -17.67 46.15 -4.05
C HIS A 30 -17.67 45.91 -5.57
N GLY A 31 -18.82 45.54 -6.14
CA GLY A 31 -19.03 45.44 -7.58
C GLY A 31 -18.41 44.22 -8.26
N CYS A 32 -18.09 43.16 -7.51
CA CYS A 32 -17.64 41.88 -8.04
C CYS A 32 -18.83 40.97 -8.37
N ASN A 33 -18.76 40.21 -9.46
CA ASN A 33 -19.72 39.15 -9.75
C ASN A 33 -19.35 37.91 -8.93
N VAL A 34 -20.34 37.22 -8.35
CA VAL A 34 -20.08 36.09 -7.45
C VAL A 34 -20.96 34.88 -7.79
N LEU A 35 -20.31 33.73 -7.99
CA LEU A 35 -20.99 32.44 -8.02
C LEU A 35 -21.01 31.85 -6.60
N PHE A 36 -22.21 31.61 -6.10
CA PHE A 36 -22.49 30.95 -4.83
C PHE A 36 -22.53 29.44 -5.08
N ALA A 37 -21.50 28.73 -4.64
CA ALA A 37 -21.43 27.27 -4.72
C ALA A 37 -21.71 26.65 -3.35
N ASP A 38 -22.88 26.04 -3.18
CA ASP A 38 -23.25 25.39 -1.92
C ASP A 38 -24.28 24.27 -2.15
N LEU A 39 -24.51 23.41 -1.15
CA LEU A 39 -25.55 22.38 -1.19
C LEU A 39 -26.95 23.01 -1.25
N ALA A 40 -27.15 24.11 -0.52
CA ALA A 40 -28.39 24.87 -0.46
C ALA A 40 -28.12 26.31 0.00
N LEU A 41 -29.09 27.21 -0.24
CA LEU A 41 -29.07 28.58 0.27
C LEU A 41 -30.00 28.71 1.48
N ARG A 42 -29.52 29.34 2.55
CA ARG A 42 -30.37 29.82 3.64
C ARG A 42 -31.22 31.03 3.19
N PRO A 43 -32.30 31.39 3.90
CA PRO A 43 -33.16 32.52 3.53
C PRO A 43 -32.39 33.83 3.28
N GLU A 44 -31.40 34.13 4.12
CA GLU A 44 -30.56 35.32 3.98
C GLU A 44 -29.68 35.28 2.72
N ALA A 45 -29.09 34.12 2.39
CA ALA A 45 -28.28 33.95 1.19
C ALA A 45 -29.14 33.98 -0.08
N LYS A 46 -30.33 33.38 -0.02
CA LYS A 46 -31.30 33.42 -1.11
C LYS A 46 -31.73 34.85 -1.42
N THR A 47 -32.07 35.62 -0.39
CA THR A 47 -32.45 37.04 -0.53
C THR A 47 -31.35 37.85 -1.22
N LEU A 48 -30.08 37.61 -0.84
CA LEU A 48 -28.93 38.27 -1.45
C LEU A 48 -28.73 37.85 -2.91
N VAL A 49 -28.83 36.56 -3.23
CA VAL A 49 -28.73 36.08 -4.62
C VAL A 49 -29.85 36.68 -5.47
N ASP A 50 -31.08 36.69 -4.96
CA ASP A 50 -32.25 37.24 -5.65
C ASP A 50 -32.07 38.75 -5.93
N GLN A 51 -31.53 39.50 -4.96
CA GLN A 51 -31.22 40.94 -5.10
C GLN A 51 -30.26 41.23 -6.26
N TYR A 52 -29.30 40.35 -6.54
CA TYR A 52 -28.27 40.51 -7.57
C TYR A 52 -28.43 39.56 -8.77
N SER A 53 -29.62 38.99 -8.99
CA SER A 53 -29.86 37.92 -9.98
C SER A 53 -30.01 38.41 -11.44
N ALA A 54 -30.24 39.71 -11.66
CA ALA A 54 -30.62 40.26 -12.95
C ALA A 54 -29.53 40.07 -14.03
N LYS A 55 -29.88 39.39 -15.14
CA LYS A 55 -28.99 39.22 -16.30
C LYS A 55 -28.63 40.58 -16.94
N GLY A 56 -27.36 40.75 -17.29
CA GLY A 56 -26.84 41.97 -17.93
C GLY A 56 -26.54 43.14 -16.97
N LYS A 57 -26.75 42.98 -15.66
CA LYS A 57 -26.30 43.95 -14.64
C LYS A 57 -25.02 43.46 -13.96
N THR A 58 -24.19 44.40 -13.51
CA THR A 58 -22.99 44.15 -12.71
C THR A 58 -23.05 45.03 -11.47
N PRO A 59 -22.82 44.52 -10.25
CA PRO A 59 -22.47 43.14 -9.90
C PRO A 59 -23.64 42.16 -10.05
N ARG A 60 -23.32 40.87 -10.23
CA ARG A 60 -24.29 39.79 -10.38
C ARG A 60 -23.98 38.61 -9.47
N ALA A 61 -25.03 38.01 -8.91
CA ALA A 61 -24.98 36.77 -8.14
C ALA A 61 -25.64 35.61 -8.90
N VAL A 62 -25.00 34.45 -8.89
CA VAL A 62 -25.56 33.20 -9.45
C VAL A 62 -25.37 32.07 -8.45
N PHE A 63 -26.43 31.30 -8.18
CA PHE A 63 -26.33 30.10 -7.36
C PHE A 63 -26.16 28.85 -8.22
N GLN A 64 -25.17 28.04 -7.90
CA GLN A 64 -24.95 26.73 -8.47
C GLN A 64 -24.88 25.70 -7.34
N ARG A 65 -25.87 24.81 -7.28
CA ARG A 65 -25.84 23.69 -6.33
C ARG A 65 -24.57 22.88 -6.55
N THR A 66 -23.76 22.76 -5.50
CA THR A 66 -22.43 22.16 -5.55
C THR A 66 -22.17 21.38 -4.27
N ASP A 67 -22.10 20.05 -4.39
CA ASP A 67 -21.47 19.19 -3.37
C ASP A 67 -19.96 19.20 -3.59
N VAL A 68 -19.22 19.77 -2.64
CA VAL A 68 -17.77 19.93 -2.75
C VAL A 68 -16.99 18.61 -2.69
N THR A 69 -17.63 17.51 -2.27
CA THR A 69 -17.04 16.17 -2.30
C THR A 69 -17.15 15.51 -3.68
N ASP A 70 -17.99 16.05 -4.57
CA ASP A 70 -18.19 15.58 -5.94
C ASP A 70 -17.36 16.42 -6.92
N TRP A 71 -16.31 15.84 -7.47
CA TRP A 71 -15.40 16.54 -8.37
C TRP A 71 -16.04 16.97 -9.69
N GLN A 72 -17.10 16.30 -10.15
CA GLN A 72 -17.82 16.74 -11.36
C GLN A 72 -18.58 18.03 -11.09
N GLN A 73 -19.13 18.17 -9.87
CA GLN A 73 -19.80 19.41 -9.47
C GLN A 73 -18.80 20.55 -9.23
N LEU A 74 -17.60 20.24 -8.72
CA LEU A 74 -16.51 21.22 -8.66
C LEU A 74 -16.10 21.71 -10.05
N GLU A 75 -16.00 20.84 -11.06
CA GLU A 75 -15.70 21.27 -12.43
C GLU A 75 -16.86 22.10 -13.02
N ARG A 76 -18.10 21.66 -12.81
CA ARG A 76 -19.30 22.35 -13.28
C ARG A 76 -19.43 23.78 -12.73
N MET A 77 -19.09 24.04 -11.47
CA MET A 77 -19.17 25.42 -10.95
C MET A 77 -18.21 26.38 -11.65
N PHE A 78 -17.05 25.90 -12.15
CA PHE A 78 -16.16 26.73 -12.99
C PHE A 78 -16.77 26.98 -14.37
N GLU A 79 -17.33 25.95 -15.00
CA GLU A 79 -18.01 26.07 -16.30
C GLU A 79 -19.17 27.08 -16.24
N VAL A 80 -20.01 26.98 -15.21
CA VAL A 80 -21.15 27.89 -15.02
C VAL A 80 -20.66 29.31 -14.73
N ALA A 81 -19.64 29.48 -13.89
CA ALA A 81 -19.11 30.81 -13.60
C ALA A 81 -18.50 31.47 -14.85
N GLU A 82 -17.81 30.68 -15.68
CA GLU A 82 -17.24 31.16 -16.94
C GLU A 82 -18.35 31.54 -17.95
N GLN A 83 -19.41 30.74 -18.05
CA GLN A 83 -20.56 31.06 -18.90
C GLN A 83 -21.28 32.35 -18.47
N GLU A 84 -21.39 32.57 -17.15
CA GLU A 84 -22.18 33.67 -16.61
C GLU A 84 -21.40 34.97 -16.47
N PHE A 85 -20.08 34.90 -16.22
CA PHE A 85 -19.24 36.07 -15.92
C PHE A 85 -17.99 36.20 -16.81
N GLY A 86 -17.62 35.16 -17.57
CA GLY A 86 -16.40 35.11 -18.35
C GLY A 86 -15.17 34.77 -17.48
N GLU A 87 -14.09 35.55 -17.62
CA GLU A 87 -12.83 35.27 -16.94
C GLU A 87 -12.94 35.43 -15.41
N LEU A 88 -12.57 34.39 -14.67
CA LEU A 88 -12.51 34.42 -13.20
C LEU A 88 -11.23 35.08 -12.69
N ASP A 89 -11.34 35.75 -11.55
CA ASP A 89 -10.22 36.44 -10.90
C ASP A 89 -9.99 36.00 -9.45
N ILE A 90 -11.05 35.56 -8.76
CA ILE A 90 -11.03 35.24 -7.33
C ILE A 90 -11.67 33.87 -7.11
N VAL A 91 -11.02 33.00 -6.34
CA VAL A 91 -11.63 31.74 -5.89
C VAL A 91 -11.46 31.59 -4.39
N CYS A 92 -12.56 31.30 -3.68
CA CYS A 92 -12.56 30.99 -2.26
C CYS A 92 -13.07 29.57 -2.04
N PRO A 93 -12.17 28.59 -1.82
CA PRO A 93 -12.53 27.24 -1.39
C PRO A 93 -12.93 27.26 0.10
N GLY A 94 -14.08 27.85 0.39
CA GLY A 94 -14.52 28.22 1.73
C GLY A 94 -15.38 27.19 2.46
N ALA A 95 -15.96 26.20 1.76
CA ALA A 95 -16.81 25.19 2.39
C ALA A 95 -16.03 24.38 3.44
N GLY A 96 -16.61 24.21 4.63
CA GLY A 96 -15.99 23.51 5.75
C GLY A 96 -16.97 23.15 6.86
N ILE A 97 -16.65 22.09 7.60
CA ILE A 97 -17.42 21.60 8.77
C ILE A 97 -16.51 21.40 9.99
N PHE A 98 -17.04 21.56 11.20
CA PHE A 98 -16.29 21.44 12.46
C PHE A 98 -16.56 20.09 13.11
N GLU A 99 -15.82 19.05 12.71
CA GLU A 99 -15.84 17.67 13.26
C GLU A 99 -17.17 17.21 13.88
N PRO A 100 -18.25 17.07 13.09
CA PRO A 100 -19.56 16.72 13.60
C PRO A 100 -19.69 15.23 13.95
N HIS A 101 -20.71 14.87 14.74
CA HIS A 101 -20.95 13.51 15.22
C HIS A 101 -21.04 12.42 14.14
N TRP A 102 -21.41 12.80 12.92
CA TRP A 102 -21.55 11.89 11.78
C TRP A 102 -20.27 11.71 10.95
N THR A 103 -19.22 12.51 11.20
CA THR A 103 -17.88 12.34 10.62
C THR A 103 -16.83 12.93 11.58
N ASN A 104 -16.36 12.13 12.53
CA ASN A 104 -15.37 12.55 13.54
C ASN A 104 -14.49 11.38 13.99
N PHE A 105 -13.45 11.70 14.76
CA PHE A 105 -12.49 10.74 15.28
C PHE A 105 -13.07 9.78 16.32
N TRP A 106 -13.91 10.28 17.22
CA TRP A 106 -14.42 9.56 18.38
C TRP A 106 -15.54 8.57 18.03
N ARG A 107 -16.24 8.79 16.92
CA ARG A 107 -17.29 7.92 16.36
C ARG A 107 -16.85 7.41 14.98
N PRO A 108 -16.00 6.37 14.95
CA PRO A 108 -15.35 5.93 13.72
C PRO A 108 -16.34 5.36 12.69
N PRO A 109 -15.91 5.23 11.42
CA PRO A 109 -16.75 4.69 10.36
C PRO A 109 -17.36 3.33 10.72
N GLY A 110 -18.67 3.19 10.60
CA GLY A 110 -19.41 1.98 10.94
C GLY A 110 -20.11 1.97 12.31
N THR A 111 -19.99 3.02 13.12
CA THR A 111 -20.91 3.22 14.26
C THR A 111 -22.27 3.75 13.79
N PRO A 112 -23.38 3.52 14.53
CA PRO A 112 -24.72 3.95 14.13
C PRO A 112 -24.84 5.45 13.86
N GLU A 113 -24.07 6.28 14.57
CA GLU A 113 -24.09 7.73 14.44
C GLU A 113 -23.22 8.23 13.28
N SER A 114 -22.29 7.40 12.78
CA SER A 114 -21.34 7.75 11.73
C SER A 114 -21.97 7.59 10.34
N ARG A 115 -21.90 8.65 9.52
CA ARG A 115 -22.26 8.60 8.10
C ARG A 115 -21.10 8.07 7.24
N ASP A 116 -19.88 8.08 7.78
CA ASP A 116 -18.73 7.54 7.07
C ASP A 116 -18.84 6.00 6.96
N PRO A 117 -18.75 5.43 5.74
CA PRO A 117 -18.92 4.00 5.57
C PRO A 117 -17.74 3.23 6.17
N ARG A 118 -18.02 2.14 6.93
CA ARG A 118 -17.00 1.27 7.54
C ARG A 118 -15.87 0.84 6.60
N TYR A 119 -16.19 0.63 5.32
CA TYR A 119 -15.25 0.21 4.27
C TYR A 119 -15.07 1.26 3.16
N GLY A 120 -15.46 2.52 3.39
CA GLY A 120 -15.43 3.60 2.40
C GLY A 120 -14.04 4.18 2.12
N GLY A 121 -13.12 4.03 3.08
CA GLY A 121 -11.72 4.50 2.95
C GLY A 121 -11.55 6.02 2.94
N ARG A 122 -12.60 6.79 3.32
CA ARG A 122 -12.58 8.26 3.36
C ARG A 122 -13.40 8.76 4.56
N TYR A 123 -12.99 9.89 5.11
CA TYR A 123 -13.79 10.67 6.06
C TYR A 123 -14.36 11.86 5.32
N ALA A 124 -15.68 12.05 5.36
CA ALA A 124 -16.33 13.22 4.77
C ALA A 124 -15.73 14.53 5.30
N LEU A 125 -15.32 14.58 6.57
CA LEU A 125 -14.61 15.72 7.18
C LEU A 125 -13.30 16.06 6.45
N LEU A 126 -12.47 15.07 6.13
CA LEU A 126 -11.23 15.29 5.38
C LEU A 126 -11.53 15.74 3.95
N ASP A 127 -12.55 15.14 3.34
CA ASP A 127 -12.92 15.46 1.96
C ASP A 127 -13.44 16.89 1.82
N ILE A 128 -14.27 17.36 2.76
CA ILE A 128 -14.84 18.71 2.75
C ILE A 128 -13.78 19.77 3.13
N ASN A 129 -12.99 19.52 4.18
CA ASN A 129 -12.10 20.54 4.74
C ASN A 129 -10.69 20.58 4.13
N LEU A 130 -10.24 19.52 3.46
CA LEU A 130 -8.88 19.43 2.93
C LEU A 130 -8.83 18.99 1.47
N THR A 131 -9.50 17.89 1.09
CA THR A 131 -9.49 17.42 -0.30
C THR A 131 -10.16 18.43 -1.24
N HIS A 132 -11.32 18.96 -0.87
CA HIS A 132 -12.05 19.97 -1.64
C HIS A 132 -11.19 21.24 -1.86
N PRO A 133 -10.61 21.88 -0.82
CA PRO A 133 -9.79 23.07 -1.04
C PRO A 133 -8.59 22.80 -1.94
N ILE A 134 -7.94 21.64 -1.82
CA ILE A 134 -6.85 21.26 -2.73
C ILE A 134 -7.35 21.16 -4.17
N ARG A 135 -8.45 20.45 -4.40
CA ARG A 135 -8.99 20.22 -5.75
C ARG A 135 -9.48 21.52 -6.38
N THR A 136 -10.22 22.35 -5.65
CA THR A 136 -10.70 23.64 -6.14
C THR A 136 -9.54 24.58 -6.47
N THR A 137 -8.46 24.58 -5.68
CA THR A 137 -7.25 25.37 -5.97
C THR A 137 -6.55 24.88 -7.24
N GLN A 138 -6.48 23.58 -7.49
CA GLN A 138 -5.96 23.05 -8.76
C GLN A 138 -6.79 23.51 -9.96
N LEU A 139 -8.12 23.45 -9.85
CA LEU A 139 -9.04 23.91 -10.91
C LEU A 139 -8.91 25.42 -11.15
N ALA A 140 -8.81 26.21 -10.08
CA ALA A 140 -8.59 27.65 -10.16
C ALA A 140 -7.28 28.00 -10.86
N ILE A 141 -6.17 27.34 -10.50
CA ILE A 141 -4.87 27.53 -11.16
C ILE A 141 -4.96 27.16 -12.64
N ALA A 142 -5.57 26.00 -12.96
CA ALA A 142 -5.75 25.59 -14.36
C ALA A 142 -6.58 26.60 -15.16
N HIS A 143 -7.66 27.13 -14.56
CA HIS A 143 -8.49 28.19 -15.14
C HIS A 143 -7.68 29.45 -15.42
N PHE A 144 -6.98 29.97 -14.40
CA PHE A 144 -6.19 31.19 -14.51
C PHE A 144 -5.08 31.09 -15.56
N LEU A 145 -4.39 29.95 -15.62
CA LEU A 145 -3.32 29.74 -16.60
C LEU A 145 -3.83 29.61 -18.04
N ARG A 146 -5.06 29.12 -18.25
CA ARG A 146 -5.68 29.04 -19.58
C ARG A 146 -5.99 30.42 -20.17
N HIS A 147 -6.44 31.37 -19.35
CA HIS A 147 -6.82 32.71 -19.84
C HIS A 147 -5.63 33.66 -19.99
N GLY A 148 -4.42 33.27 -19.57
CA GLY A 148 -3.12 33.78 -20.08
C GLY A 148 -2.79 35.26 -19.85
N ASN A 149 -3.67 36.06 -19.25
CA ASN A 149 -3.44 37.49 -19.09
C ASN A 149 -2.56 37.79 -17.86
N LYS A 150 -1.24 37.76 -18.07
CA LYS A 150 -0.23 38.12 -17.05
C LYS A 150 -0.39 39.53 -16.45
N GLN A 151 -1.20 40.41 -17.06
CA GLN A 151 -1.45 41.76 -16.55
C GLN A 151 -2.47 41.80 -15.40
N ARG A 152 -3.30 40.76 -15.22
CA ARG A 152 -4.34 40.71 -14.18
C ARG A 152 -3.96 39.71 -13.09
N ARG A 153 -3.52 40.20 -11.91
CA ARG A 153 -3.28 39.36 -10.72
C ARG A 153 -4.52 38.53 -10.39
N LYS A 154 -4.32 37.27 -9.99
CA LYS A 154 -5.39 36.33 -9.61
C LYS A 154 -5.26 35.98 -8.14
N HIS A 155 -6.38 35.72 -7.47
CA HIS A 155 -6.40 35.50 -6.03
C HIS A 155 -7.11 34.20 -5.65
N ILE A 156 -6.50 33.42 -4.77
CA ILE A 156 -7.14 32.31 -4.09
C ILE A 156 -7.05 32.55 -2.59
N VAL A 157 -8.19 32.70 -1.92
CA VAL A 157 -8.24 32.95 -0.48
C VAL A 157 -8.82 31.73 0.21
N HIS A 158 -8.01 31.08 1.04
CA HIS A 158 -8.43 29.95 1.85
C HIS A 158 -8.91 30.37 3.24
N ILE A 159 -9.72 29.52 3.86
CA ILE A 159 -10.15 29.68 5.26
C ILE A 159 -9.55 28.55 6.09
N SER A 160 -8.54 28.89 6.88
CA SER A 160 -7.93 28.04 7.89
C SER A 160 -8.69 28.13 9.22
N SER A 161 -8.00 28.15 10.36
CA SER A 161 -8.52 28.39 11.71
C SER A 161 -7.34 28.56 12.69
N ILE A 162 -7.59 29.12 13.88
CA ILE A 162 -6.67 28.99 15.02
C ILE A 162 -6.35 27.51 15.36
N ALA A 163 -7.26 26.58 15.02
CA ALA A 163 -7.01 25.12 15.10
C ALA A 163 -5.95 24.61 14.09
N GLY A 164 -5.51 25.45 13.14
CA GLY A 164 -4.36 25.19 12.27
C GLY A 164 -3.01 25.54 12.92
N GLN A 165 -3.04 25.98 14.18
CA GLN A 165 -1.88 26.47 14.94
C GLN A 165 -1.80 25.80 16.32
N ASN A 166 -2.96 25.53 16.94
CA ASN A 166 -3.06 24.85 18.23
C ASN A 166 -3.67 23.44 18.11
N PRO A 167 -3.27 22.50 18.98
CA PRO A 167 -3.99 21.25 19.12
C PRO A 167 -5.36 21.47 19.77
N ASN A 168 -6.35 20.70 19.35
CA ASN A 168 -7.65 20.60 20.02
C ASN A 168 -8.00 19.12 20.17
N PHE A 169 -8.10 18.66 21.42
CA PHE A 169 -8.36 17.27 21.74
C PHE A 169 -9.75 16.82 21.23
N ILE A 170 -10.76 17.68 21.29
CA ILE A 170 -12.14 17.31 20.94
C ILE A 170 -12.29 17.10 19.43
N ALA A 171 -11.53 17.82 18.61
CA ALA A 171 -11.66 17.82 17.15
C ALA A 171 -10.32 17.59 16.42
N PRO A 172 -9.67 16.42 16.60
CA PRO A 172 -8.34 16.16 16.08
C PRO A 172 -8.27 16.07 14.55
N ILE A 173 -9.31 15.58 13.87
CA ILE A 173 -9.34 15.53 12.40
C ILE A 173 -9.53 16.95 11.84
N TYR A 174 -10.39 17.77 12.45
CA TYR A 174 -10.51 19.19 12.07
C TYR A 174 -9.18 19.94 12.21
N VAL A 175 -8.49 19.78 13.34
CA VAL A 175 -7.14 20.35 13.57
C VAL A 175 -6.17 19.92 12.47
N ALA A 176 -6.15 18.62 12.15
CA ALA A 176 -5.31 18.10 11.07
C ALA A 176 -5.63 18.75 9.72
N THR A 177 -6.91 18.93 9.39
CA THR A 177 -7.31 19.59 8.13
C THR A 177 -6.85 21.04 8.07
N LYS A 178 -6.96 21.81 9.15
CA LYS A 178 -6.59 23.23 9.19
C LYS A 178 -5.06 23.44 9.18
N HIS A 179 -4.30 22.55 9.82
CA HIS A 179 -2.85 22.49 9.62
C HIS A 179 -2.49 22.16 8.16
N GLY A 180 -3.24 21.26 7.52
CA GLY A 180 -3.12 20.94 6.10
C GLY A 180 -3.32 22.16 5.20
N ILE A 181 -4.33 23.00 5.48
CA ILE A 181 -4.57 24.25 4.74
C ILE A 181 -3.42 25.24 4.93
N ASN A 182 -2.91 25.41 6.15
CA ASN A 182 -1.75 26.28 6.38
C ASN A 182 -0.53 25.81 5.59
N GLY A 183 -0.25 24.50 5.58
CA GLY A 183 0.81 23.90 4.78
C GLY A 183 0.61 24.08 3.27
N LEU A 184 -0.62 23.92 2.78
CA LEU A 184 -0.97 24.10 1.37
C LEU A 184 -0.72 25.53 0.90
N VAL A 185 -1.23 26.52 1.63
CA VAL A 185 -1.10 27.95 1.28
C VAL A 185 0.36 28.36 1.22
N ARG A 186 1.16 27.96 2.22
CA ARG A 186 2.60 28.24 2.28
C ARG A 186 3.36 27.55 1.15
N SER A 187 3.01 26.32 0.80
CA SER A 187 3.67 25.55 -0.26
C SER A 187 3.44 26.15 -1.65
N LEU A 188 2.33 26.89 -1.83
CA LEU A 188 1.97 27.52 -3.10
C LEU A 188 2.36 29.01 -3.18
N ALA A 189 3.12 29.52 -2.21
CA ALA A 189 3.53 30.93 -2.14
C ALA A 189 4.22 31.43 -3.42
N GLY A 190 5.06 30.59 -4.03
CA GLY A 190 5.83 30.95 -5.24
C GLY A 190 4.97 31.27 -6.47
N LEU A 191 3.69 30.87 -6.49
CA LEU A 191 2.78 31.17 -7.61
C LEU A 191 2.51 32.67 -7.79
N ASP A 192 2.66 33.47 -6.73
CA ASP A 192 2.48 34.93 -6.81
C ASP A 192 3.57 35.55 -7.70
N GLN A 193 4.82 35.09 -7.56
CA GLN A 193 5.96 35.57 -8.34
C GLN A 193 6.02 34.96 -9.74
N GLU A 194 5.80 33.64 -9.86
CA GLU A 194 5.97 32.90 -11.12
C GLU A 194 4.80 33.10 -12.09
N CYS A 195 3.57 33.16 -11.55
CA CYS A 195 2.34 33.12 -12.34
C CYS A 195 1.40 34.32 -12.10
N GLY A 196 1.70 35.20 -11.14
CA GLY A 196 0.78 36.27 -10.73
C GLY A 196 -0.48 35.75 -10.02
N ILE A 197 -0.43 34.53 -9.47
CA ILE A 197 -1.54 33.91 -8.73
C ILE A 197 -1.19 33.96 -7.24
N ARG A 198 -1.82 34.89 -6.52
CA ARG A 198 -1.62 35.07 -5.09
C ARG A 198 -2.53 34.15 -4.30
N ILE A 199 -1.94 33.30 -3.46
CA ILE A 199 -2.67 32.39 -2.58
C ILE A 199 -2.43 32.79 -1.13
N THR A 200 -3.50 33.11 -0.40
CA THR A 200 -3.47 33.56 1.00
C THR A 200 -4.51 32.81 1.83
N ALA A 201 -4.45 32.96 3.16
CA ALA A 201 -5.49 32.43 4.04
C ALA A 201 -5.83 33.38 5.19
N VAL A 202 -7.06 33.29 5.67
CA VAL A 202 -7.42 33.74 7.03
C VAL A 202 -7.47 32.55 7.97
N ALA A 203 -7.11 32.74 9.23
CA ALA A 203 -7.22 31.77 10.31
C ALA A 203 -8.16 32.32 11.39
N PRO A 204 -9.48 32.11 11.25
CA PRO A 204 -10.45 32.68 12.19
C PRO A 204 -10.36 32.03 13.58
N GLY A 205 -10.62 32.84 14.60
CA GLY A 205 -10.88 32.43 15.98
C GLY A 205 -12.28 31.81 16.14
N VAL A 206 -12.89 31.97 17.31
CA VAL A 206 -14.25 31.48 17.59
C VAL A 206 -15.27 32.43 16.96
N ILE A 207 -15.87 32.02 15.83
CA ILE A 207 -16.80 32.84 15.05
C ILE A 207 -18.24 32.37 15.29
N LYS A 208 -19.15 33.32 15.55
CA LYS A 208 -20.59 33.06 15.67
C LYS A 208 -21.18 32.77 14.28
N THR A 209 -21.09 31.51 13.86
CA THR A 209 -21.59 31.01 12.57
C THR A 209 -22.54 29.82 12.78
N PRO A 210 -23.36 29.46 11.78
CA PRO A 210 -24.20 28.27 11.86
C PRO A 210 -23.45 26.95 12.10
N LEU A 211 -22.15 26.94 11.83
CA LEU A 211 -21.23 25.87 12.22
C LEU A 211 -21.32 25.51 13.73
N TRP A 212 -21.68 26.49 14.56
CA TRP A 212 -21.88 26.38 16.01
C TRP A 212 -23.36 26.33 16.41
N THR A 213 -24.23 27.13 15.78
CA THR A 213 -25.63 27.28 16.23
C THR A 213 -26.57 26.15 15.80
N ASP A 214 -26.24 25.40 14.75
CA ASP A 214 -27.09 24.31 14.24
C ASP A 214 -26.76 22.94 14.87
N HIS A 215 -25.84 22.93 15.83
CA HIS A 215 -25.39 21.76 16.60
C HIS A 215 -25.54 22.05 18.10
N PRO A 216 -26.71 21.77 18.72
CA PRO A 216 -26.99 22.12 20.13
C PRO A 216 -25.98 21.51 21.12
N GLU A 217 -25.32 20.41 20.77
CA GLU A 217 -24.20 19.82 21.50
C GLU A 217 -22.95 20.74 21.62
N LYS A 218 -22.72 21.65 20.66
CA LYS A 218 -21.51 22.51 20.56
C LYS A 218 -21.69 23.88 21.20
N LEU A 219 -22.93 24.26 21.50
CA LEU A 219 -23.23 25.44 22.31
C LEU A 219 -22.85 25.24 23.79
N LYS A 220 -22.69 23.98 24.24
CA LYS A 220 -22.26 23.66 25.61
C LYS A 220 -20.81 24.06 25.93
N VAL A 221 -19.96 24.26 24.93
CA VAL A 221 -18.53 24.60 25.14
C VAL A 221 -18.32 26.10 25.33
N VAL A 222 -19.36 26.90 25.09
CA VAL A 222 -19.28 28.37 25.04
C VAL A 222 -20.06 28.98 26.18
N ASN A 223 -19.40 29.80 27.00
CA ASN A 223 -20.06 30.58 28.02
C ASN A 223 -20.39 31.96 27.45
N GLU A 224 -21.68 32.25 27.24
CA GLU A 224 -22.17 33.51 26.66
C GLU A 224 -21.70 34.76 27.44
N GLY A 225 -21.30 34.62 28.70
CA GLY A 225 -20.78 35.72 29.54
C GLY A 225 -19.26 35.93 29.53
N ALA A 226 -18.46 34.99 28.99
CA ALA A 226 -17.00 35.01 29.10
C ALA A 226 -16.26 35.03 27.73
N ASP A 227 -16.87 34.50 26.66
CA ASP A 227 -16.19 34.33 25.38
C ASP A 227 -16.47 35.49 24.39
N ALA A 228 -15.41 36.17 23.92
CA ALA A 228 -15.53 37.29 22.99
C ALA A 228 -15.65 36.81 21.53
N TRP A 229 -16.83 36.93 20.92
CA TRP A 229 -17.07 36.48 19.55
C TRP A 229 -16.51 37.44 18.49
N VAL A 230 -15.89 36.86 17.47
CA VAL A 230 -15.58 37.57 16.21
C VAL A 230 -16.73 37.34 15.24
N THR A 231 -17.13 38.36 14.49
CA THR A 231 -18.26 38.25 13.56
C THR A 231 -17.81 37.70 12.21
N PRO A 232 -18.70 37.01 11.47
CA PRO A 232 -18.44 36.61 10.09
C PRO A 232 -18.03 37.77 9.18
N GLU A 233 -18.56 38.97 9.43
CA GLU A 233 -18.25 40.20 8.72
C GLU A 233 -16.82 40.68 8.99
N GLU A 234 -16.36 40.66 10.25
CA GLU A 234 -14.97 41.01 10.62
C GLU A 234 -13.97 40.11 9.87
N VAL A 235 -14.26 38.81 9.71
CA VAL A 235 -13.40 37.89 8.95
C VAL A 235 -13.46 38.18 7.45
N ALA A 236 -14.65 38.46 6.91
CA ALA A 236 -14.85 38.78 5.49
C ALA A 236 -14.10 40.06 5.08
N GLU A 237 -14.05 41.06 5.96
CA GLU A 237 -13.26 42.29 5.74
C GLU A 237 -11.77 41.99 5.58
N VAL A 238 -11.21 41.12 6.43
CA VAL A 238 -9.80 40.71 6.31
C VAL A 238 -9.56 39.87 5.05
N MET A 239 -10.50 39.00 4.68
CA MET A 239 -10.43 38.25 3.42
C MET A 239 -10.41 39.19 2.20
N LEU A 240 -11.23 40.25 2.20
CA LEU A 240 -11.21 41.26 1.15
C LEU A 240 -9.89 42.06 1.17
N ALA A 241 -9.40 42.43 2.35
CA ALA A 241 -8.15 43.15 2.51
C ALA A 241 -6.95 42.34 1.96
N LEU A 242 -6.91 41.02 2.19
CA LEU A 242 -5.90 40.11 1.60
C LEU A 242 -5.89 40.09 0.07
N ILE A 243 -7.02 40.42 -0.55
CA ILE A 243 -7.14 40.52 -2.01
C ILE A 243 -6.71 41.90 -2.48
N GLN A 244 -7.20 42.96 -1.85
CA GLN A 244 -7.07 44.32 -2.36
C GLN A 244 -5.78 45.03 -1.94
N GLN A 245 -5.24 44.70 -0.77
CA GLN A 245 -4.18 45.47 -0.13
C GLN A 245 -2.84 44.72 -0.19
N ASP A 246 -1.75 45.47 -0.33
CA ASP A 246 -0.39 44.91 -0.23
C ASP A 246 0.08 44.83 1.24
N LYS A 247 -0.62 45.49 2.16
CA LYS A 247 -0.42 45.43 3.62
C LYS A 247 -1.78 45.47 4.32
N VAL A 248 -1.95 44.69 5.39
CA VAL A 248 -3.17 44.63 6.20
C VAL A 248 -2.88 45.09 7.62
N SER A 249 -3.74 45.94 8.18
CA SER A 249 -3.62 46.43 9.56
C SER A 249 -3.96 45.35 10.59
N GLY A 250 -3.30 45.39 11.75
CA GLY A 250 -3.65 44.61 12.93
C GLY A 250 -5.00 44.98 13.54
N ILE A 251 -5.57 46.12 13.14
CA ILE A 251 -6.89 46.59 13.54
C ILE A 251 -7.85 46.36 12.36
N ILE A 252 -8.90 45.58 12.58
CA ILE A 252 -9.92 45.30 11.56
C ILE A 252 -10.62 46.61 11.18
N GLY A 253 -10.80 46.85 9.88
CA GLY A 253 -11.40 48.09 9.34
C GLY A 253 -10.48 49.32 9.29
N ASP A 254 -9.24 49.27 9.82
CA ASP A 254 -8.32 50.40 9.79
C ASP A 254 -7.64 50.55 8.42
N GLN A 255 -8.20 51.41 7.57
CA GLN A 255 -7.60 51.82 6.30
C GLN A 255 -6.56 52.94 6.45
N SER A 256 -6.43 53.54 7.63
CA SER A 256 -5.54 54.68 7.89
C SER A 256 -4.14 54.28 8.35
N GLY A 257 -3.90 52.99 8.60
CA GLY A 257 -2.59 52.43 8.89
C GLY A 257 -2.06 52.73 10.29
N ARG A 258 -2.95 52.95 11.27
CA ARG A 258 -2.60 53.27 12.67
C ARG A 258 -2.11 52.04 13.44
N GLY A 259 -2.63 50.86 13.10
CA GLY A 259 -2.21 49.58 13.67
C GLY A 259 -0.94 48.99 13.03
N PRO A 260 -0.32 47.97 13.66
CA PRO A 260 0.80 47.25 13.07
C PRO A 260 0.41 46.69 11.70
N GLN A 261 1.29 46.86 10.71
CA GLN A 261 1.01 46.53 9.31
C GLN A 261 1.70 45.22 8.91
N TYR A 262 0.94 44.27 8.40
CA TYR A 262 1.45 42.98 7.93
C TYR A 262 1.52 42.96 6.40
N PRO A 263 2.68 42.66 5.79
CA PRO A 263 2.81 42.55 4.34
C PRO A 263 2.02 41.35 3.81
N VAL A 264 1.37 41.53 2.66
CA VAL A 264 0.61 40.49 1.97
C VAL A 264 1.38 40.01 0.74
N SER A 265 1.71 38.73 0.74
CA SER A 265 2.31 38.01 -0.39
C SER A 265 1.68 36.63 -0.53
N GLY A 266 2.01 35.91 -1.61
CA GLY A 266 1.75 34.47 -1.67
C GLY A 266 2.24 33.77 -0.41
N GLY A 267 1.40 32.90 0.18
CA GLY A 267 1.68 32.18 1.41
C GLY A 267 1.31 32.92 2.70
N THR A 268 0.88 34.19 2.65
CA THR A 268 0.45 34.95 3.84
C THR A 268 -0.78 34.32 4.47
N ILE A 269 -0.71 34.09 5.79
CA ILE A 269 -1.82 33.61 6.62
C ILE A 269 -2.02 34.60 7.76
N LEU A 270 -3.23 35.15 7.88
CA LEU A 270 -3.58 36.09 8.94
C LEU A 270 -4.57 35.47 9.93
N GLU A 271 -4.22 35.43 11.21
CA GLU A 271 -5.18 35.09 12.25
C GLU A 271 -6.14 36.24 12.47
N VAL A 272 -7.43 35.93 12.53
CA VAL A 272 -8.50 36.91 12.75
C VAL A 272 -9.19 36.57 14.06
N SER A 273 -8.82 37.32 15.09
CA SER A 273 -9.50 37.39 16.39
C SER A 273 -10.19 38.76 16.50
N LYS A 274 -10.27 39.37 17.69
CA LYS A 274 -10.55 40.82 17.80
C LYS A 274 -9.43 41.71 17.23
N THR A 275 -8.26 41.12 17.00
CA THR A 275 -7.13 41.74 16.30
C THR A 275 -6.62 40.82 15.21
N VAL A 276 -5.93 41.40 14.23
CA VAL A 276 -5.27 40.66 13.16
C VAL A 276 -3.80 40.48 13.49
N ARG A 277 -3.27 39.28 13.24
CA ARG A 277 -1.83 39.02 13.29
C ARG A 277 -1.37 38.13 12.15
N ALA A 278 -0.09 38.19 11.82
CA ALA A 278 0.54 37.19 10.96
C ALA A 278 0.72 35.86 11.70
N VAL A 279 0.50 34.76 10.98
CA VAL A 279 0.79 33.40 11.44
C VAL A 279 2.11 32.95 10.83
N GLU A 280 3.17 32.96 11.63
CA GLU A 280 4.53 32.71 11.19
C GLU A 280 4.76 31.22 10.87
N PRO A 281 5.60 30.89 9.87
CA PRO A 281 5.92 29.51 9.53
C PRO A 281 6.82 28.82 10.57
N PHE A 282 7.65 29.59 11.25
CA PHE A 282 8.60 29.12 12.25
C PHE A 282 8.48 30.00 13.49
N ASN A 283 8.58 29.38 14.67
CA ASN A 283 8.52 30.07 15.96
C ASN A 283 7.28 30.96 16.16
N ASP A 284 6.14 30.57 15.57
CA ASP A 284 4.87 31.25 15.82
C ASP A 284 4.46 31.04 17.29
N ALA A 285 4.16 32.13 18.00
CA ALA A 285 3.76 32.08 19.40
C ALA A 285 2.38 31.43 19.63
N GLY A 286 1.64 31.16 18.55
CA GLY A 286 0.28 30.67 18.59
C GLY A 286 -0.75 31.77 18.92
N PRO A 287 -2.04 31.39 18.94
CA PRO A 287 -3.16 32.30 19.14
C PRO A 287 -3.14 33.06 20.48
N GLY A 288 -2.44 32.53 21.51
CA GLY A 288 -2.39 33.09 22.87
C GLY A 288 -3.77 33.25 23.54
N ASP A 289 -3.81 33.95 24.68
CA ASP A 289 -5.04 34.23 25.45
C ASP A 289 -5.78 35.49 24.96
N ARG A 290 -5.75 35.77 23.66
CA ARG A 290 -6.42 36.96 23.09
C ARG A 290 -7.94 36.80 23.05
N PRO A 291 -8.73 37.88 23.21
CA PRO A 291 -10.18 37.84 23.07
C PRO A 291 -10.61 37.24 21.71
N GLY A 292 -11.39 36.16 21.77
CA GLY A 292 -11.84 35.38 20.60
C GLY A 292 -11.02 34.13 20.28
N ASN A 293 -10.02 33.81 21.10
CA ASN A 293 -9.19 32.61 20.95
C ASN A 293 -9.38 31.55 22.06
N THR A 294 -10.19 31.81 23.09
CA THR A 294 -10.49 30.89 24.20
C THR A 294 -11.90 30.29 24.08
N VAL A 295 -12.04 29.03 24.48
CA VAL A 295 -13.32 28.33 24.64
C VAL A 295 -13.33 27.77 26.06
N SER A 296 -14.31 28.16 26.87
CA SER A 296 -14.22 28.10 28.33
C SER A 296 -14.65 26.77 28.97
N ASP A 297 -15.29 25.84 28.25
CA ASP A 297 -15.80 24.58 28.85
C ASP A 297 -15.42 23.29 28.10
N ASN A 298 -14.12 23.06 27.87
CA ASN A 298 -13.63 21.79 27.31
C ASN A 298 -13.92 20.58 28.21
N SER A 299 -14.03 20.78 29.53
CA SER A 299 -14.22 19.74 30.55
C SER A 299 -15.55 18.99 30.42
N ALA A 300 -16.65 19.71 30.18
CA ALA A 300 -17.97 19.09 30.01
C ALA A 300 -18.03 18.19 28.75
N VAL A 301 -17.41 18.63 27.66
CA VAL A 301 -17.38 17.90 26.38
C VAL A 301 -16.42 16.71 26.41
N ILE A 302 -15.29 16.83 27.11
CA ILE A 302 -14.37 15.69 27.32
C ILE A 302 -15.10 14.57 28.06
N ASN A 303 -15.87 14.90 29.12
CA ASN A 303 -16.64 13.90 29.86
C ASN A 303 -17.74 13.26 29.02
N GLU A 304 -18.42 14.01 28.14
CA GLU A 304 -19.46 13.48 27.23
C GLU A 304 -18.85 12.66 26.07
N THR A 305 -17.67 13.05 25.58
CA THR A 305 -16.93 12.32 24.53
C THR A 305 -16.33 11.02 25.04
N LEU A 306 -15.92 10.99 26.32
CA LEU A 306 -15.42 9.79 27.00
C LEU A 306 -16.53 8.96 27.66
N ALA A 307 -17.79 9.43 27.66
CA ALA A 307 -18.90 8.70 28.24
C ALA A 307 -19.14 7.38 27.47
N PRO A 308 -19.33 6.25 28.16
CA PRO A 308 -19.52 4.96 27.51
C PRO A 308 -20.81 4.95 26.68
N VAL A 309 -20.66 4.87 25.36
CA VAL A 309 -21.77 4.59 24.44
C VAL A 309 -22.27 3.17 24.72
N PRO A 310 -23.57 2.94 24.97
CA PRO A 310 -24.11 1.60 25.16
C PRO A 310 -24.07 0.86 23.81
N VAL A 311 -23.04 0.04 23.63
CA VAL A 311 -22.92 -0.88 22.49
C VAL A 311 -23.77 -2.12 22.80
N PRO A 312 -24.64 -2.59 21.89
CA PRO A 312 -25.28 -3.89 22.04
C PRO A 312 -24.18 -4.95 22.09
N VAL A 313 -24.11 -5.66 23.21
CA VAL A 313 -23.07 -6.64 23.50
C VAL A 313 -23.32 -7.89 22.66
N SER A 314 -22.61 -7.99 21.54
CA SER A 314 -22.19 -9.27 20.97
C SER A 314 -20.88 -9.02 20.21
N ASP A 315 -19.83 -9.69 20.68
CA ASP A 315 -18.49 -9.84 20.10
C ASP A 315 -17.50 -8.68 20.23
N PHE A 316 -17.00 -8.46 21.46
CA PHE A 316 -15.66 -7.90 21.68
C PHE A 316 -15.00 -8.53 22.92
N GLU A 317 -14.04 -9.44 22.72
CA GLU A 317 -13.09 -9.87 23.75
C GLU A 317 -11.96 -8.84 23.89
N PHE A 318 -11.87 -8.21 25.07
CA PHE A 318 -10.78 -7.35 25.49
C PHE A 318 -9.55 -8.21 25.83
N VAL A 319 -8.41 -8.00 25.14
CA VAL A 319 -7.10 -8.44 25.66
C VAL A 319 -6.36 -7.21 26.19
N SER A 320 -6.26 -7.16 27.51
CA SER A 320 -5.51 -6.17 28.27
C SER A 320 -4.00 -6.42 28.10
N CYS A 321 -3.22 -5.40 27.76
CA CYS A 321 -1.77 -5.41 27.93
C CYS A 321 -1.29 -4.03 28.36
N SER A 322 -0.94 -3.96 29.64
CA SER A 322 -0.20 -2.90 30.31
C SER A 322 1.16 -2.70 29.66
N VAL A 323 1.43 -1.47 29.21
CA VAL A 323 2.75 -1.06 28.71
C VAL A 323 3.54 -0.43 29.87
N PRO A 324 4.76 -0.90 30.19
CA PRO A 324 5.63 -0.19 31.11
C PRO A 324 6.24 1.04 30.42
N ILE A 325 6.21 2.15 31.14
CA ILE A 325 6.80 3.45 30.77
C ILE A 325 8.32 3.28 30.67
N GLY A 326 8.84 3.33 29.44
CA GLY A 326 10.28 3.38 29.14
C GLY A 326 10.57 4.55 28.21
N ARG A 327 11.32 5.54 28.73
CA ARG A 327 11.79 6.77 28.05
C ARG A 327 12.27 6.50 26.61
N ARG A 328 11.73 7.23 25.62
CA ARG A 328 12.29 7.29 24.26
C ARG A 328 12.88 8.67 23.99
N HIS A 329 14.19 8.68 23.76
CA HIS A 329 14.92 9.77 23.09
C HIS A 329 14.36 10.01 21.68
N GLY A 330 14.29 11.29 21.31
CA GLY A 330 13.80 11.76 20.03
C GLY A 330 14.71 11.34 18.87
N GLY A 331 14.10 10.81 17.82
CA GLY A 331 14.73 10.57 16.52
C GLY A 331 13.74 10.98 15.43
N LYS A 332 14.13 11.96 14.61
CA LYS A 332 13.36 12.61 13.53
C LYS A 332 12.62 11.59 12.65
N GLY A 333 11.29 11.70 12.58
CA GLY A 333 10.41 10.85 11.78
C GLY A 333 10.58 11.07 10.28
N LYS A 334 11.07 10.06 9.56
CA LYS A 334 10.95 9.94 8.10
C LYS A 334 9.51 9.61 7.72
N ARG A 335 8.99 10.34 6.73
CA ARG A 335 7.66 10.19 6.12
C ARG A 335 7.38 8.76 5.67
N SER A 336 6.20 8.23 5.99
CA SER A 336 5.58 7.14 5.23
C SER A 336 4.07 7.35 5.10
N ILE A 337 3.66 8.02 4.01
CA ILE A 337 2.31 7.93 3.48
C ILE A 337 2.28 6.61 2.71
N GLY A 338 1.68 5.58 3.31
CA GLY A 338 1.57 4.25 2.74
C GLY A 338 0.89 3.31 3.72
N HIS A 339 0.20 2.30 3.19
CA HIS A 339 -0.46 1.26 3.98
C HIS A 339 0.51 0.71 5.04
N HIS A 340 0.17 0.83 6.32
CA HIS A 340 0.96 0.24 7.39
C HIS A 340 0.49 -1.21 7.53
N GLY A 341 1.36 -2.15 7.17
CA GLY A 341 1.11 -3.55 7.45
C GLY A 341 1.24 -3.82 8.95
N ASP A 342 0.42 -4.72 9.49
CA ASP A 342 0.40 -5.04 10.93
C ASP A 342 1.14 -6.36 11.25
N ALA A 343 1.68 -7.04 10.24
CA ALA A 343 2.29 -8.35 10.44
C ALA A 343 3.64 -8.25 11.16
N SER A 344 3.80 -9.12 12.16
CA SER A 344 5.05 -9.28 12.90
C SER A 344 6.13 -9.97 12.05
N TRP A 345 7.40 -9.73 12.37
CA TRP A 345 8.53 -10.37 11.69
C TRP A 345 8.45 -11.90 11.76
N VAL A 346 8.05 -12.46 12.90
CA VAL A 346 7.89 -13.91 13.10
C VAL A 346 6.76 -14.47 12.24
N SER A 347 5.61 -13.77 12.17
CA SER A 347 4.48 -14.17 11.33
C SER A 347 4.88 -14.23 9.85
N CYS A 348 5.64 -13.24 9.38
CA CYS A 348 6.17 -13.20 8.01
C CYS A 348 7.09 -14.39 7.71
N VAL A 349 7.97 -14.74 8.66
CA VAL A 349 8.87 -15.90 8.55
C VAL A 349 8.07 -17.19 8.45
N ILE A 350 7.09 -17.39 9.34
CA ILE A 350 6.23 -18.59 9.36
C ILE A 350 5.46 -18.73 8.05
N ASN A 351 4.85 -17.66 7.55
CA ASN A 351 4.09 -17.69 6.31
C ASN A 351 4.98 -18.09 5.11
N LEU A 352 6.21 -17.55 5.05
CA LEU A 352 7.15 -17.89 3.99
C LEU A 352 7.65 -19.34 4.13
N VAL A 353 7.95 -19.81 5.34
CA VAL A 353 8.35 -21.20 5.64
C VAL A 353 7.25 -22.20 5.27
N ASN A 354 5.99 -21.90 5.60
CA ASN A 354 4.83 -22.73 5.22
C ASN A 354 4.73 -22.93 3.70
N THR A 355 5.07 -21.90 2.94
CA THR A 355 5.08 -21.97 1.47
C THR A 355 6.25 -22.78 0.94
N ILE A 356 7.43 -22.65 1.55
CA ILE A 356 8.64 -23.39 1.16
C ILE A 356 8.41 -24.88 1.45
N ILE A 357 8.31 -25.27 2.73
CA ILE A 357 8.28 -26.67 3.16
C ILE A 357 7.17 -27.46 2.44
N GLY A 358 5.92 -26.97 2.52
CA GLY A 358 4.75 -27.37 1.72
C GLY A 358 4.73 -28.80 1.19
N ALA A 359 4.40 -28.96 -0.10
CA ALA A 359 4.44 -30.25 -0.79
C ALA A 359 5.88 -30.71 -1.13
N GLY A 360 6.83 -29.76 -1.17
CA GLY A 360 8.20 -30.02 -1.60
C GLY A 360 8.95 -31.01 -0.70
N VAL A 361 8.68 -30.99 0.61
CA VAL A 361 9.36 -31.86 1.58
C VAL A 361 9.15 -33.36 1.32
N MET A 362 8.00 -33.75 0.76
CA MET A 362 7.64 -35.17 0.56
C MET A 362 8.43 -35.86 -0.56
N ALA A 363 8.92 -35.09 -1.53
CA ALA A 363 9.69 -35.59 -2.67
C ALA A 363 11.22 -35.48 -2.47
N MET A 364 11.67 -34.87 -1.37
CA MET A 364 13.10 -34.66 -1.09
C MET A 364 13.92 -35.95 -0.92
N PRO A 365 13.42 -36.99 -0.22
CA PRO A 365 14.14 -38.26 -0.13
C PRO A 365 14.40 -38.90 -1.49
N LEU A 366 13.41 -38.83 -2.39
CA LEU A 366 13.54 -39.33 -3.76
C LEU A 366 14.61 -38.58 -4.55
N ALA A 367 14.63 -37.24 -4.45
CA ALA A 367 15.66 -36.45 -5.11
C ALA A 367 17.08 -36.86 -4.65
N ILE A 368 17.27 -37.14 -3.35
CA ILE A 368 18.57 -37.64 -2.85
C ILE A 368 18.88 -39.05 -3.36
N SER A 369 17.90 -39.91 -3.60
CA SER A 369 18.16 -41.24 -4.16
C SER A 369 18.78 -41.21 -5.57
N HIS A 370 18.44 -40.20 -6.36
CA HIS A 370 19.00 -39.99 -7.69
C HIS A 370 20.38 -39.32 -7.64
N MET A 371 20.58 -38.35 -6.76
CA MET A 371 21.82 -37.55 -6.69
C MET A 371 22.91 -38.16 -5.77
N GLY A 372 22.52 -39.02 -4.83
CA GLY A 372 23.36 -39.41 -3.69
C GLY A 372 23.37 -38.35 -2.59
N ILE A 373 23.75 -38.75 -1.37
CA ILE A 373 23.67 -37.89 -0.17
C ILE A 373 24.55 -36.63 -0.29
N VAL A 374 25.82 -36.78 -0.66
CA VAL A 374 26.78 -35.66 -0.68
C VAL A 374 26.40 -34.61 -1.72
N LEU A 375 26.15 -35.05 -2.96
CA LEU A 375 25.74 -34.15 -4.04
C LEU A 375 24.35 -33.57 -3.77
N GLY A 376 23.40 -34.37 -3.28
CA GLY A 376 22.06 -33.91 -2.95
C GLY A 376 22.05 -32.78 -1.91
N VAL A 377 22.82 -32.93 -0.82
CA VAL A 377 22.96 -31.87 0.20
C VAL A 377 23.58 -30.60 -0.39
N PHE A 378 24.63 -30.74 -1.21
CA PHE A 378 25.24 -29.61 -1.89
C PHE A 378 24.23 -28.88 -2.80
N VAL A 379 23.46 -29.62 -3.59
CA VAL A 379 22.45 -29.06 -4.50
C VAL A 379 21.31 -28.41 -3.72
N ILE A 380 20.86 -28.97 -2.60
CA ILE A 380 19.85 -28.35 -1.71
C ILE A 380 20.36 -27.00 -1.18
N LEU A 381 21.59 -26.95 -0.67
CA LEU A 381 22.19 -25.70 -0.17
C LEU A 381 22.40 -24.67 -1.27
N TRP A 382 22.88 -25.10 -2.44
CA TRP A 382 23.08 -24.24 -3.61
C TRP A 382 21.75 -23.67 -4.12
N SER A 383 20.73 -24.51 -4.22
CA SER A 383 19.37 -24.10 -4.62
C SER A 383 18.78 -23.11 -3.60
N GLY A 384 18.90 -23.39 -2.30
CA GLY A 384 18.48 -22.48 -1.24
C GLY A 384 19.20 -21.13 -1.29
N MET A 385 20.52 -21.13 -1.49
CA MET A 385 21.32 -19.89 -1.60
C MET A 385 20.92 -19.05 -2.82
N THR A 386 20.76 -19.69 -4.00
CA THR A 386 20.37 -18.98 -5.23
C THR A 386 18.93 -18.48 -5.18
N ALA A 387 18.00 -19.24 -4.59
CA ALA A 387 16.63 -18.81 -4.35
C ALA A 387 16.56 -17.67 -3.30
N GLY A 388 17.34 -17.76 -2.23
CA GLY A 388 17.47 -16.69 -1.24
C GLY A 388 18.03 -15.40 -1.86
N PHE A 389 18.99 -15.51 -2.77
CA PHE A 389 19.48 -14.37 -3.54
C PHE A 389 18.38 -13.78 -4.46
N GLY A 390 17.57 -14.62 -5.11
CA GLY A 390 16.39 -14.20 -5.86
C GLY A 390 15.39 -13.38 -5.02
N LEU A 391 15.01 -13.88 -3.83
CA LEU A 391 14.15 -13.17 -2.88
C LEU A 391 14.75 -11.85 -2.40
N TYR A 392 16.07 -11.83 -2.18
CA TYR A 392 16.81 -10.62 -1.81
C TYR A 392 16.74 -9.56 -2.92
N LEU A 393 16.95 -9.95 -4.18
CA LEU A 393 16.81 -9.03 -5.32
C LEU A 393 15.36 -8.53 -5.46
N GLN A 394 14.37 -9.39 -5.21
CA GLN A 394 12.96 -9.01 -5.28
C GLN A 394 12.58 -8.00 -4.19
N SER A 395 13.07 -8.17 -2.96
CA SER A 395 12.83 -7.20 -1.87
C SER A 395 13.48 -5.84 -2.14
N LEU A 396 14.64 -5.83 -2.80
CA LEU A 396 15.27 -4.60 -3.27
C LEU A 396 14.46 -3.92 -4.37
N CYS A 397 13.91 -4.67 -5.32
CA CYS A 397 13.07 -4.13 -6.39
C CYS A 397 11.72 -3.61 -5.86
N ALA A 398 11.19 -4.20 -4.78
CA ALA A 398 9.95 -3.73 -4.16
C ALA A 398 10.06 -2.31 -3.59
N ARG A 399 11.26 -1.83 -3.25
CA ARG A 399 11.49 -0.45 -2.80
C ARG A 399 11.14 0.60 -3.85
N TYR A 400 11.06 0.21 -5.12
CA TYR A 400 10.71 1.09 -6.24
C TYR A 400 9.19 1.16 -6.49
N LEU A 401 8.38 0.44 -5.68
CA LEU A 401 6.93 0.41 -5.75
C LEU A 401 6.31 1.08 -4.52
N GLU A 402 5.09 1.59 -4.67
CA GLU A 402 4.33 2.14 -3.55
C GLU A 402 3.90 1.04 -2.57
N ARG A 403 3.95 1.33 -1.27
CA ARG A 403 3.66 0.35 -0.21
C ARG A 403 2.17 -0.03 -0.22
N GLY A 404 1.89 -1.33 -0.28
CA GLY A 404 0.52 -1.88 -0.36
C GLY A 404 0.06 -2.24 -1.78
N THR A 405 0.77 -1.81 -2.83
CA THR A 405 0.47 -2.16 -4.23
C THR A 405 1.56 -2.99 -4.89
N ALA A 406 2.59 -3.38 -4.14
CA ALA A 406 3.72 -4.15 -4.67
C ALA A 406 3.23 -5.52 -5.18
N SER A 407 3.48 -5.80 -6.45
CA SER A 407 3.14 -7.05 -7.13
C SER A 407 4.06 -7.27 -8.33
N PHE A 408 4.16 -8.51 -8.81
CA PHE A 408 4.93 -8.83 -10.02
C PHE A 408 4.46 -8.04 -11.24
N PHE A 409 3.14 -7.86 -11.37
CA PHE A 409 2.55 -7.05 -12.43
C PHE A 409 2.95 -5.57 -12.33
N ALA A 410 2.84 -4.97 -11.14
CA ALA A 410 3.24 -3.56 -10.96
C ALA A 410 4.73 -3.35 -11.28
N LEU A 411 5.59 -4.31 -10.90
CA LEU A 411 7.02 -4.26 -11.19
C LEU A 411 7.33 -4.47 -12.68
N SER A 412 6.61 -5.37 -13.35
CA SER A 412 6.82 -5.69 -14.76
C SER A 412 6.40 -4.54 -15.67
N GLN A 413 5.34 -3.79 -15.31
CA GLN A 413 4.92 -2.59 -16.04
C GLN A 413 5.98 -1.47 -16.03
N ILE A 414 6.79 -1.37 -14.97
CA ILE A 414 7.85 -0.36 -14.85
C ILE A 414 9.13 -0.80 -15.57
N THR A 415 9.37 -2.11 -15.68
CA THR A 415 10.64 -2.65 -16.21
C THR A 415 10.56 -3.15 -17.65
N TYR A 416 9.72 -4.16 -17.92
CA TYR A 416 9.56 -4.83 -19.21
C TYR A 416 8.07 -5.05 -19.55
N PRO A 417 7.34 -4.00 -19.98
CA PRO A 417 5.89 -4.07 -20.18
C PRO A 417 5.47 -5.05 -21.30
N ASN A 418 6.34 -5.28 -22.30
CA ASN A 418 6.06 -6.22 -23.40
C ASN A 418 6.32 -7.68 -23.02
N ILE A 419 7.18 -7.94 -22.03
CA ILE A 419 7.57 -9.30 -21.59
C ILE A 419 6.77 -9.70 -20.33
N ALA A 420 6.06 -8.75 -19.70
CA ALA A 420 5.21 -8.95 -18.52
C ALA A 420 4.27 -10.17 -18.64
N VAL A 421 3.69 -10.43 -19.82
CA VAL A 421 2.79 -11.58 -20.05
C VAL A 421 3.48 -12.91 -19.83
N ILE A 422 4.71 -13.06 -20.31
CA ILE A 422 5.46 -14.33 -20.20
C ILE A 422 5.73 -14.63 -18.73
N PHE A 423 5.98 -13.58 -17.94
CA PHE A 423 6.25 -13.68 -16.53
C PHE A 423 5.00 -13.96 -15.69
N ASP A 424 3.89 -13.27 -15.97
CA ASP A 424 2.61 -13.59 -15.32
C ASP A 424 2.11 -14.99 -15.73
N ALA A 425 2.32 -15.41 -16.98
CA ALA A 425 2.04 -16.78 -17.41
C ALA A 425 2.88 -17.82 -16.63
N ALA A 426 4.16 -17.54 -16.40
CA ALA A 426 5.02 -18.42 -15.58
C ALA A 426 4.54 -18.52 -14.12
N ILE A 427 4.06 -17.42 -13.53
CA ILE A 427 3.45 -17.42 -12.18
C ILE A 427 2.15 -18.24 -12.17
N ALA A 428 1.31 -18.08 -13.18
CA ALA A 428 0.08 -18.87 -13.33
C ALA A 428 0.39 -20.37 -13.44
N VAL A 429 1.33 -20.77 -14.31
CA VAL A 429 1.76 -22.18 -14.45
C VAL A 429 2.29 -22.73 -13.13
N LYS A 430 3.10 -21.96 -12.41
CA LYS A 430 3.63 -22.36 -11.11
C LYS A 430 2.53 -22.62 -10.11
N CYS A 431 1.64 -21.66 -9.90
CA CYS A 431 0.59 -21.75 -8.89
C CYS A 431 -0.43 -22.84 -9.25
N PHE A 432 -0.76 -22.98 -10.54
CA PHE A 432 -1.63 -24.05 -11.05
C PHE A 432 -1.05 -25.44 -10.76
N GLY A 433 0.24 -25.65 -11.07
CA GLY A 433 0.92 -26.92 -10.85
C GLY A 433 1.05 -27.30 -9.36
N VAL A 434 1.27 -26.32 -8.48
CA VAL A 434 1.23 -26.56 -7.02
C VAL A 434 -0.18 -26.99 -6.59
N GLY A 435 -1.23 -26.36 -7.14
CA GLY A 435 -2.61 -26.76 -6.90
C GLY A 435 -2.89 -28.22 -7.30
N ILE A 436 -2.43 -28.63 -8.49
CA ILE A 436 -2.54 -30.03 -8.95
C ILE A 436 -1.82 -30.96 -7.97
N SER A 437 -0.61 -30.61 -7.52
CA SER A 437 0.15 -31.44 -6.59
C SER A 437 -0.61 -31.70 -5.28
N TYR A 438 -1.34 -30.70 -4.77
CA TYR A 438 -2.18 -30.86 -3.57
C TYR A 438 -3.34 -31.82 -3.78
N LEU A 439 -4.00 -31.80 -4.95
CA LEU A 439 -5.06 -32.74 -5.27
C LEU A 439 -4.52 -34.18 -5.39
N ILE A 440 -3.34 -34.35 -5.99
CA ILE A 440 -2.66 -35.65 -6.06
C ILE A 440 -2.33 -36.17 -4.65
N ILE A 441 -1.78 -35.33 -3.78
CA ILE A 441 -1.47 -35.69 -2.39
C ILE A 441 -2.73 -36.13 -1.63
N ILE A 442 -3.86 -35.44 -1.81
CA ILE A 442 -5.13 -35.84 -1.19
C ILE A 442 -5.56 -37.23 -1.66
N GLY A 443 -5.52 -37.47 -2.97
CA GLY A 443 -5.87 -38.76 -3.58
C GLY A 443 -4.96 -39.89 -3.12
N ASP A 444 -3.67 -39.63 -2.92
CA ASP A 444 -2.68 -40.64 -2.53
C ASP A 444 -2.77 -40.99 -1.03
N LEU A 445 -3.05 -40.00 -0.16
CA LEU A 445 -2.99 -40.18 1.28
C LEU A 445 -4.33 -40.60 1.91
N MET A 446 -5.47 -40.17 1.36
CA MET A 446 -6.79 -40.43 1.96
C MET A 446 -7.17 -41.91 2.04
N PRO A 447 -6.93 -42.76 1.03
CA PRO A 447 -7.15 -44.20 1.16
C PRO A 447 -6.43 -44.80 2.38
N GLY A 448 -5.19 -44.37 2.62
CA GLY A 448 -4.40 -44.80 3.77
C GLY A 448 -4.88 -44.23 5.11
N VAL A 449 -5.57 -43.08 5.12
CA VAL A 449 -6.20 -42.52 6.33
C VAL A 449 -7.40 -43.37 6.74
N VAL A 450 -8.25 -43.72 5.76
CA VAL A 450 -9.47 -44.50 5.99
C VAL A 450 -9.12 -45.89 6.48
N GLN A 451 -8.19 -46.57 5.83
CA GLN A 451 -7.70 -47.89 6.25
C GLN A 451 -7.17 -47.87 7.70
N GLY A 452 -6.43 -46.81 8.06
CA GLY A 452 -5.88 -46.65 9.40
C GLY A 452 -6.92 -46.45 10.51
N PHE A 453 -8.02 -45.75 10.23
CA PHE A 453 -9.11 -45.53 11.20
C PHE A 453 -10.13 -46.66 11.25
N VAL A 454 -10.39 -47.34 10.13
CA VAL A 454 -11.34 -48.47 10.04
C VAL A 454 -10.72 -49.76 10.61
N GLY A 455 -9.38 -49.85 10.68
CA GLY A 455 -8.69 -51.00 11.29
C GLY A 455 -8.65 -52.24 10.40
N GLY A 456 -8.72 -52.08 9.07
CA GLY A 456 -8.74 -53.17 8.10
C GLY A 456 -9.00 -52.70 6.65
N ALA A 457 -9.24 -53.66 5.74
CA ALA A 457 -9.72 -53.35 4.39
C ALA A 457 -11.19 -52.88 4.49
N PRO A 458 -11.55 -51.68 3.97
CA PRO A 458 -12.92 -51.18 4.04
C PRO A 458 -13.88 -52.11 3.29
N ASP A 459 -15.10 -52.32 3.81
CA ASP A 459 -16.14 -53.13 3.15
C ASP A 459 -16.61 -52.58 1.79
N TYR A 460 -16.25 -51.32 1.49
CA TYR A 460 -16.63 -50.64 0.25
C TYR A 460 -15.40 -50.25 -0.57
N ASP A 461 -15.27 -50.84 -1.77
CA ASP A 461 -14.14 -50.61 -2.69
C ASP A 461 -13.94 -49.14 -3.09
N PHE A 462 -15.01 -48.34 -3.14
CA PHE A 462 -14.91 -46.93 -3.51
C PHE A 462 -14.15 -46.08 -2.47
N LEU A 463 -14.06 -46.52 -1.21
CA LEU A 463 -13.32 -45.80 -0.15
C LEU A 463 -11.80 -45.94 -0.29
N VAL A 464 -11.33 -46.92 -1.06
CA VAL A 464 -9.91 -47.12 -1.37
C VAL A 464 -9.52 -46.43 -2.68
N ASP A 465 -10.49 -46.04 -3.51
CA ASP A 465 -10.24 -45.35 -4.76
C ASP A 465 -9.78 -43.89 -4.53
N ARG A 466 -8.63 -43.53 -5.12
CA ARG A 466 -8.09 -42.16 -5.08
C ARG A 466 -9.02 -41.16 -5.76
N HIS A 467 -9.69 -41.56 -6.85
CA HIS A 467 -10.50 -40.63 -7.65
C HIS A 467 -11.73 -40.15 -6.90
N PHE A 468 -12.34 -41.05 -6.11
CA PHE A 468 -13.40 -40.71 -5.17
C PHE A 468 -12.95 -39.60 -4.20
N TRP A 469 -11.79 -39.75 -3.58
CA TRP A 469 -11.27 -38.76 -2.62
C TRP A 469 -10.90 -37.43 -3.26
N VAL A 470 -10.28 -37.43 -4.44
CA VAL A 470 -10.03 -36.19 -5.19
C VAL A 470 -11.34 -35.45 -5.45
N THR A 471 -12.39 -36.17 -5.86
CA THR A 471 -13.72 -35.59 -6.14
C THR A 471 -14.40 -35.07 -4.87
N ALA A 472 -14.37 -35.83 -3.78
CA ALA A 472 -15.00 -35.47 -2.52
C ALA A 472 -14.38 -34.19 -1.92
N PHE A 473 -13.04 -34.10 -1.92
CA PHE A 473 -12.35 -32.89 -1.45
C PHE A 473 -12.51 -31.72 -2.40
N MET A 474 -12.72 -31.95 -3.70
CA MET A 474 -13.01 -30.87 -4.64
C MET A 474 -14.30 -30.11 -4.27
N LEU A 475 -15.31 -30.79 -3.74
CA LEU A 475 -16.55 -30.15 -3.24
C LEU A 475 -16.29 -29.17 -2.09
N ILE A 476 -15.22 -29.39 -1.31
CA ILE A 476 -14.80 -28.50 -0.21
C ILE A 476 -13.88 -27.39 -0.74
N VAL A 477 -12.97 -27.71 -1.66
CA VAL A 477 -12.00 -26.76 -2.23
C VAL A 477 -12.66 -25.70 -3.10
N ILE A 478 -13.72 -26.05 -3.83
CA ILE A 478 -14.50 -25.12 -4.67
C ILE A 478 -14.99 -23.92 -3.85
N PRO A 479 -15.85 -24.06 -2.82
CA PRO A 479 -16.40 -22.91 -2.10
C PRO A 479 -15.31 -22.06 -1.44
N LEU A 480 -14.24 -22.69 -0.95
CA LEU A 480 -13.10 -21.96 -0.35
C LEU A 480 -12.33 -21.12 -1.39
N SER A 481 -12.23 -21.59 -2.63
CA SER A 481 -11.53 -20.89 -3.72
C SER A 481 -12.31 -19.68 -4.27
N TYR A 482 -13.62 -19.62 -4.05
CA TYR A 482 -14.47 -18.49 -4.43
C TYR A 482 -14.42 -17.32 -3.43
N LEU A 483 -13.83 -17.51 -2.25
CA LEU A 483 -13.66 -16.44 -1.28
C LEU A 483 -12.72 -15.36 -1.82
N ARG A 484 -13.19 -14.10 -1.80
CA ARG A 484 -12.44 -12.94 -2.32
C ARG A 484 -11.35 -12.45 -1.38
N ARG A 485 -11.52 -12.68 -0.09
CA ARG A 485 -10.57 -12.31 0.96
C ARG A 485 -10.42 -13.51 1.89
N LEU A 486 -9.18 -13.85 2.20
CA LEU A 486 -8.82 -15.00 3.02
C LEU A 486 -8.35 -14.56 4.41
N ASP A 487 -8.95 -13.50 4.94
CA ASP A 487 -8.62 -12.91 6.25
C ASP A 487 -8.90 -13.89 7.42
N SER A 488 -9.77 -14.90 7.19
CA SER A 488 -10.14 -15.95 8.15
C SER A 488 -9.15 -17.10 8.26
N LEU A 489 -8.19 -17.24 7.32
CA LEU A 489 -7.26 -18.37 7.28
C LEU A 489 -6.02 -18.19 8.17
N LYS A 490 -5.91 -17.10 8.96
CA LYS A 490 -4.77 -16.88 9.88
C LYS A 490 -4.51 -18.06 10.84
N TYR A 491 -5.56 -18.74 11.29
CA TYR A 491 -5.47 -19.93 12.15
C TYR A 491 -5.02 -21.19 11.38
N THR A 492 -5.31 -21.26 10.08
CA THR A 492 -4.88 -22.38 9.23
C THR A 492 -3.38 -22.39 8.96
N SER A 493 -2.71 -21.22 9.02
CA SER A 493 -1.24 -21.15 8.93
C SER A 493 -0.54 -21.75 10.16
N ILE A 494 -1.17 -21.68 11.34
CA ILE A 494 -0.66 -22.32 12.56
C ILE A 494 -0.88 -23.83 12.46
N ALA A 495 -2.08 -24.28 12.05
CA ALA A 495 -2.35 -25.68 11.81
C ALA A 495 -1.38 -26.28 10.77
N ALA A 496 -1.10 -25.54 9.70
CA ALA A 496 -0.12 -25.91 8.68
C ALA A 496 1.28 -26.13 9.26
N LEU A 497 1.75 -25.21 10.10
CA LEU A 497 3.05 -25.31 10.77
C LEU A 497 3.14 -26.54 11.66
N VAL A 498 2.09 -26.83 12.43
CA VAL A 498 2.00 -28.01 13.30
C VAL A 498 2.02 -29.30 12.47
N SER A 499 1.25 -29.37 11.38
CA SER A 499 1.24 -30.55 10.49
C SER A 499 2.61 -30.82 9.86
N MET A 500 3.35 -29.77 9.46
CA MET A 500 4.70 -29.92 8.93
C MET A 500 5.70 -30.35 10.00
N ALA A 501 5.65 -29.76 11.20
CA ALA A 501 6.50 -30.18 12.31
C ALA A 501 6.26 -31.65 12.68
N TYR A 502 4.98 -32.07 12.68
CA TYR A 502 4.59 -33.46 12.90
C TYR A 502 5.18 -34.40 11.84
N LEU A 503 5.13 -34.02 10.56
CA LEU A 503 5.75 -34.81 9.48
C LEU A 503 7.25 -35.02 9.71
N VAL A 504 7.98 -33.96 10.07
CA VAL A 504 9.43 -34.06 10.35
C VAL A 504 9.68 -35.04 11.49
N VAL A 505 8.92 -34.93 12.58
CA VAL A 505 9.02 -35.83 13.73
C VAL A 505 8.71 -37.27 13.34
N LEU A 506 7.68 -37.50 12.52
CA LEU A 506 7.28 -38.83 12.06
C LEU A 506 8.39 -39.49 11.22
N VAL A 507 8.99 -38.77 10.28
CA VAL A 507 10.08 -39.29 9.44
C VAL A 507 11.30 -39.67 10.30
N VAL A 508 11.70 -38.78 11.21
CA VAL A 508 12.83 -39.02 12.12
C VAL A 508 12.54 -40.18 13.07
N TYR A 509 11.31 -40.29 13.59
CA TYR A 509 10.91 -41.39 14.46
C TYR A 509 11.02 -42.75 13.77
N HIS A 510 10.46 -42.89 12.56
CA HIS A 510 10.54 -44.13 11.79
C HIS A 510 12.00 -44.49 11.41
N PHE A 511 12.82 -43.48 11.13
CA PHE A 511 14.26 -43.68 10.93
C PHE A 511 14.96 -44.24 12.19
N VAL A 512 14.71 -43.64 13.36
CA VAL A 512 15.33 -44.08 14.64
C VAL A 512 14.83 -45.45 15.07
N LYS A 513 13.54 -45.74 14.87
CA LYS A 513 12.94 -47.03 15.20
C LYS A 513 13.44 -48.15 14.27
N GLY A 514 13.84 -47.81 13.06
CA GLY A 514 14.39 -48.77 12.08
C GLY A 514 13.37 -49.74 11.50
N ASP A 515 12.08 -49.44 11.61
CA ASP A 515 10.99 -50.35 11.19
C ASP A 515 10.79 -50.45 9.66
N THR A 516 11.59 -49.71 8.89
CA THR A 516 11.56 -49.65 7.42
C THR A 516 12.84 -50.19 6.77
N MET A 517 13.79 -50.69 7.57
CA MET A 517 15.14 -51.07 7.10
C MET A 517 15.22 -52.46 6.41
N GLU A 518 14.20 -53.31 6.52
CA GLU A 518 14.22 -54.67 5.95
C GLU A 518 14.11 -54.69 4.42
N ASP A 519 13.35 -53.76 3.82
CA ASP A 519 13.13 -53.64 2.36
C ASP A 519 13.96 -52.53 1.69
N ARG A 520 15.08 -52.13 2.30
CA ARG A 520 15.87 -50.99 1.83
C ARG A 520 16.65 -51.28 0.54
N GLY A 521 16.54 -50.38 -0.45
CA GLY A 521 17.41 -50.41 -1.62
C GLY A 521 18.87 -50.02 -1.30
N PRO A 522 19.83 -50.23 -2.21
CA PRO A 522 21.24 -49.87 -1.97
C PRO A 522 21.40 -48.36 -1.72
N VAL A 523 22.19 -47.97 -0.72
CA VAL A 523 22.38 -46.56 -0.35
C VAL A 523 23.58 -45.97 -1.09
N ARG A 524 23.37 -44.83 -1.74
CA ARG A 524 24.37 -44.09 -2.49
C ARG A 524 24.82 -42.86 -1.70
N VAL A 525 26.06 -42.89 -1.21
CA VAL A 525 26.63 -41.77 -0.45
C VAL A 525 27.34 -40.78 -1.38
N ILE A 526 28.29 -41.26 -2.18
CA ILE A 526 29.14 -40.44 -3.06
C ILE A 526 28.74 -40.58 -4.54
N HIS A 527 28.34 -41.79 -4.97
CA HIS A 527 28.02 -42.06 -6.38
C HIS A 527 26.56 -41.70 -6.70
N TRP A 528 26.31 -41.00 -7.81
CA TRP A 528 24.96 -40.67 -8.27
C TRP A 528 24.37 -41.75 -9.21
N ALA A 529 23.05 -41.73 -9.41
CA ALA A 529 22.34 -42.68 -10.28
C ALA A 529 22.71 -42.56 -11.77
N GLY A 530 23.10 -41.35 -12.18
CA GLY A 530 23.45 -40.97 -13.55
C GLY A 530 23.12 -39.50 -13.80
N PRO A 531 23.60 -38.90 -14.91
CA PRO A 531 23.30 -37.51 -15.23
C PRO A 531 21.82 -37.27 -15.51
N VAL A 532 21.14 -38.19 -16.21
CA VAL A 532 19.72 -38.02 -16.57
C VAL A 532 18.79 -38.01 -15.33
N PRO A 533 18.83 -39.01 -14.42
CA PRO A 533 18.00 -38.97 -13.19
C PRO A 533 18.34 -37.81 -12.24
N THR A 534 19.63 -37.41 -12.21
CA THR A 534 20.07 -36.27 -11.41
C THR A 534 19.47 -34.97 -11.95
N LEU A 535 19.51 -34.77 -13.27
CA LEU A 535 18.97 -33.56 -13.90
C LEU A 535 17.44 -33.52 -13.90
N SER A 536 16.76 -34.66 -13.89
CA SER A 536 15.29 -34.70 -13.80
C SER A 536 14.74 -34.34 -12.42
N SER A 537 15.47 -34.65 -11.33
CA SER A 537 15.04 -34.31 -9.96
C SER A 537 15.57 -32.95 -9.47
N LEU A 538 16.54 -32.33 -10.16
CA LEU A 538 16.99 -30.96 -9.85
C LEU A 538 15.84 -29.93 -9.83
N PRO A 539 14.90 -29.91 -10.80
CA PRO A 539 13.70 -29.08 -10.76
C PRO A 539 12.84 -29.24 -9.51
N VAL A 540 12.75 -30.45 -8.94
CA VAL A 540 11.97 -30.69 -7.72
C VAL A 540 12.60 -29.96 -6.53
N ILE A 541 13.94 -29.93 -6.46
CA ILE A 541 14.67 -29.17 -5.45
C ILE A 541 14.52 -27.65 -5.66
N VAL A 542 14.59 -27.18 -6.92
CA VAL A 542 14.36 -25.76 -7.26
C VAL A 542 12.93 -25.34 -6.91
N PHE A 543 11.96 -26.19 -7.23
CA PHE A 543 10.55 -25.99 -6.92
C PHE A 543 10.33 -25.78 -5.42
N ALA A 544 10.96 -26.61 -4.59
CA ALA A 544 10.77 -26.59 -3.15
C ALA A 544 11.17 -25.25 -2.51
N PHE A 545 12.25 -24.61 -2.99
CA PHE A 545 12.64 -23.27 -2.50
C PHE A 545 11.86 -22.11 -3.16
N THR A 546 10.83 -22.39 -3.95
CA THR A 546 10.07 -21.36 -4.66
C THR A 546 8.95 -20.76 -3.79
N CYS A 547 9.24 -19.61 -3.18
CA CYS A 547 8.25 -18.83 -2.41
C CYS A 547 8.12 -17.36 -2.86
N HIS A 548 8.79 -17.00 -3.95
CA HIS A 548 8.88 -15.65 -4.52
C HIS A 548 7.52 -14.97 -4.79
N GLN A 549 6.49 -15.72 -5.19
CA GLN A 549 5.14 -15.17 -5.40
C GLN A 549 4.53 -14.54 -4.13
N ASN A 550 4.84 -15.09 -2.94
CA ASN A 550 4.31 -14.62 -1.67
C ASN A 550 5.14 -13.48 -1.06
N MET A 551 6.34 -13.24 -1.58
CA MET A 551 7.26 -12.24 -1.02
C MET A 551 6.69 -10.81 -1.11
N PHE A 552 5.97 -10.44 -2.18
CA PHE A 552 5.34 -9.12 -2.26
C PHE A 552 4.18 -8.94 -1.27
N SER A 553 3.41 -9.99 -0.97
CA SER A 553 2.38 -9.95 0.07
C SER A 553 3.01 -9.66 1.43
N ILE A 554 4.08 -10.38 1.76
CA ILE A 554 4.85 -10.16 2.99
C ILE A 554 5.40 -8.73 3.08
N LEU A 555 5.92 -8.19 1.98
CA LEU A 555 6.44 -6.81 1.97
C LEU A 555 5.34 -5.75 2.13
N ASN A 556 4.12 -6.05 1.70
CA ASN A 556 2.95 -5.18 1.90
C ASN A 556 2.39 -5.30 3.33
N GLU A 557 2.49 -6.48 3.95
CA GLU A 557 1.94 -6.78 5.29
C GLU A 557 2.93 -6.52 6.45
N ILE A 558 4.25 -6.56 6.22
CA ILE A 558 5.25 -6.38 7.28
C ILE A 558 5.22 -4.96 7.84
N GLY A 559 5.11 -4.82 9.16
CA GLY A 559 5.00 -3.49 9.78
C GLY A 559 6.22 -2.62 9.65
N ASN A 560 7.42 -3.20 9.68
CA ASN A 560 8.66 -2.48 9.43
C ASN A 560 9.37 -3.07 8.19
N ASN A 561 9.24 -2.37 7.06
CA ASN A 561 9.83 -2.74 5.78
C ASN A 561 11.30 -2.28 5.62
N SER A 562 12.08 -2.22 6.71
CA SER A 562 13.51 -1.94 6.64
C SER A 562 14.23 -3.07 5.88
N HIS A 563 15.22 -2.71 5.06
CA HIS A 563 16.06 -3.64 4.30
C HIS A 563 16.70 -4.72 5.18
N PHE A 564 17.09 -4.35 6.40
CA PHE A 564 17.68 -5.30 7.36
C PHE A 564 16.65 -6.34 7.82
N ARG A 565 15.43 -5.92 8.14
CA ARG A 565 14.39 -6.83 8.64
C ARG A 565 13.87 -7.76 7.53
N THR A 566 13.68 -7.23 6.32
CA THR A 566 13.26 -8.01 5.15
C THR A 566 14.32 -9.01 4.72
N THR A 567 15.61 -8.63 4.72
CA THR A 567 16.72 -9.58 4.51
C THR A 567 16.76 -10.64 5.62
N GLY A 568 16.50 -10.24 6.87
CA GLY A 568 16.37 -11.16 8.00
C GLY A 568 15.24 -12.19 7.82
N VAL A 569 14.08 -11.79 7.29
CA VAL A 569 12.98 -12.72 6.96
C VAL A 569 13.45 -13.75 5.93
N VAL A 570 14.08 -13.29 4.84
CA VAL A 570 14.57 -14.17 3.78
C VAL A 570 15.57 -15.20 4.31
N LEU A 571 16.58 -14.76 5.06
CA LEU A 571 17.60 -15.65 5.61
C LEU A 571 17.03 -16.65 6.63
N ALA A 572 16.15 -16.19 7.52
CA ALA A 572 15.52 -17.07 8.51
C ALA A 572 14.63 -18.13 7.86
N SER A 573 13.82 -17.77 6.86
CA SER A 573 12.92 -18.71 6.18
C SER A 573 13.67 -19.71 5.30
N ILE A 574 14.63 -19.27 4.49
CA ILE A 574 15.44 -20.16 3.64
C ILE A 574 16.33 -21.07 4.49
N GLY A 575 16.99 -20.52 5.52
CA GLY A 575 17.86 -21.29 6.39
C GLY A 575 17.12 -22.37 7.17
N SER A 576 15.99 -22.03 7.80
CA SER A 576 15.17 -23.00 8.54
C SER A 576 14.60 -24.09 7.62
N SER A 577 14.15 -23.72 6.42
CA SER A 577 13.62 -24.69 5.45
C SER A 577 14.70 -25.60 4.86
N ALA A 578 15.89 -25.07 4.58
CA ALA A 578 17.02 -25.88 4.11
C ALA A 578 17.45 -26.93 5.16
N ALA A 579 17.49 -26.54 6.44
CA ALA A 579 17.77 -27.48 7.54
C ALA A 579 16.72 -28.60 7.60
N THR A 580 15.43 -28.25 7.52
CA THR A 580 14.34 -29.22 7.52
C THR A 580 14.41 -30.16 6.31
N TYR A 581 14.68 -29.64 5.11
CA TYR A 581 14.83 -30.49 3.93
C TYR A 581 16.02 -31.44 4.04
N ILE A 582 17.19 -30.97 4.48
CA ILE A 582 18.35 -31.83 4.65
C ILE A 582 18.04 -32.95 5.65
N LEU A 583 17.42 -32.61 6.78
CA LEU A 583 17.03 -33.58 7.80
C LEU A 583 16.09 -34.64 7.24
N VAL A 584 14.96 -34.24 6.64
CA VAL A 584 13.95 -35.17 6.09
C VAL A 584 14.49 -35.96 4.90
N ALA A 585 15.26 -35.32 4.02
CA ALA A 585 15.81 -35.98 2.84
C ALA A 585 16.80 -37.07 3.21
N ILE A 586 17.72 -36.81 4.15
CA ILE A 586 18.71 -37.80 4.60
C ILE A 586 18.00 -38.92 5.35
N THR A 587 17.20 -38.60 6.37
CA THR A 587 16.54 -39.61 7.21
C THR A 587 15.55 -40.46 6.42
N GLY A 588 14.74 -39.83 5.56
CA GLY A 588 13.82 -40.54 4.67
C GLY A 588 14.54 -41.39 3.62
N TYR A 589 15.66 -40.92 3.05
CA TYR A 589 16.44 -41.72 2.10
C TYR A 589 17.13 -42.90 2.78
N LEU A 590 17.65 -42.72 4.00
CA LEU A 590 18.27 -43.82 4.75
C LEU A 590 17.26 -44.88 5.21
N SER A 591 15.98 -44.51 5.40
CA SER A 591 14.90 -45.44 5.72
C SER A 591 14.59 -46.41 4.57
N PHE A 592 14.48 -45.93 3.32
CA PHE A 592 14.01 -46.75 2.19
C PHE A 592 15.08 -47.04 1.11
N GLY A 593 16.23 -46.37 1.17
CA GLY A 593 17.29 -46.46 0.16
C GLY A 593 16.81 -46.03 -1.22
N ASN A 594 17.30 -46.70 -2.27
CA ASN A 594 16.91 -46.41 -3.65
C ASN A 594 15.47 -46.81 -4.03
N SER A 595 14.74 -47.48 -3.13
CA SER A 595 13.34 -47.87 -3.35
C SER A 595 12.35 -46.80 -2.89
N VAL A 596 12.83 -45.63 -2.49
CA VAL A 596 11.99 -44.52 -2.06
C VAL A 596 11.11 -44.02 -3.20
N GLY A 597 9.85 -43.70 -2.90
CA GLY A 597 8.86 -43.20 -3.85
C GLY A 597 8.73 -41.67 -3.82
N GLY A 598 7.94 -41.12 -4.76
CA GLY A 598 7.74 -39.66 -4.90
C GLY A 598 6.99 -39.01 -3.75
N ASN A 599 6.35 -39.81 -2.89
CA ASN A 599 5.71 -39.37 -1.67
C ASN A 599 6.14 -40.28 -0.52
N ILE A 600 7.05 -39.80 0.33
CA ILE A 600 7.58 -40.58 1.46
C ILE A 600 6.49 -41.03 2.45
N VAL A 601 5.40 -40.25 2.57
CA VAL A 601 4.37 -40.48 3.60
C VAL A 601 3.43 -41.64 3.22
N SER A 602 3.24 -41.90 1.93
CA SER A 602 2.47 -43.05 1.47
C SER A 602 3.22 -44.37 1.66
N MET A 603 4.54 -44.33 1.85
CA MET A 603 5.37 -45.54 2.02
C MET A 603 5.38 -46.10 3.44
N TYR A 604 5.04 -45.29 4.45
CA TYR A 604 4.99 -45.79 5.82
C TYR A 604 3.83 -46.78 6.00
N PRO A 605 4.01 -47.83 6.83
CA PRO A 605 2.93 -48.77 7.11
C PRO A 605 1.75 -48.07 7.82
N PRO A 606 0.50 -48.54 7.63
CA PRO A 606 -0.67 -47.96 8.27
C PRO A 606 -0.64 -48.24 9.79
N GLY A 607 -0.23 -47.24 10.56
CA GLY A 607 -0.30 -47.23 12.03
C GLY A 607 -0.97 -45.95 12.53
N LEU A 608 -1.34 -45.89 13.82
CA LEU A 608 -2.06 -44.74 14.39
C LEU A 608 -1.34 -43.40 14.13
N TRP A 609 -0.03 -43.36 14.36
CA TRP A 609 0.80 -42.17 14.16
C TRP A 609 0.95 -41.81 12.67
N ALA A 610 1.17 -42.81 11.81
CA ALA A 610 1.21 -42.59 10.37
C ALA A 610 -0.12 -42.07 9.81
N THR A 611 -1.24 -42.58 10.32
CA THR A 611 -2.60 -42.19 9.95
C THR A 611 -2.91 -40.75 10.36
N ILE A 612 -2.56 -40.38 11.59
CA ILE A 612 -2.66 -38.99 12.08
C ILE A 612 -1.81 -38.05 11.20
N GLY A 613 -0.60 -38.47 10.84
CA GLY A 613 0.28 -37.69 9.95
C GLY A 613 -0.31 -37.48 8.56
N ARG A 614 -0.84 -38.55 7.94
CA ARG A 614 -1.53 -38.47 6.64
C ARG A 614 -2.72 -37.52 6.69
N ALA A 615 -3.57 -37.63 7.72
CA ALA A 615 -4.72 -36.75 7.91
C ALA A 615 -4.29 -35.28 8.11
N ALA A 616 -3.23 -35.03 8.89
CA ALA A 616 -2.69 -33.70 9.12
C ALA A 616 -2.14 -33.05 7.84
N ILE A 617 -1.53 -33.83 6.95
CA ILE A 617 -1.04 -33.37 5.64
C ILE A 617 -2.20 -33.10 4.70
N VAL A 618 -3.23 -33.97 4.66
CA VAL A 618 -4.45 -33.73 3.87
C VAL A 618 -5.12 -32.41 4.29
N MET A 619 -5.22 -32.17 5.59
CA MET A 619 -5.76 -30.91 6.12
C MET A 619 -4.90 -29.70 5.71
N LEU A 620 -3.57 -29.81 5.82
CA LEU A 620 -2.62 -28.79 5.38
C LEU A 620 -2.80 -28.43 3.90
N VAL A 621 -2.82 -29.42 3.00
CA VAL A 621 -2.86 -29.17 1.55
C VAL A 621 -4.23 -28.66 1.10
N MET A 622 -5.31 -29.07 1.76
CA MET A 622 -6.67 -28.58 1.51
C MET A 622 -6.77 -27.07 1.74
N PHE A 623 -6.26 -26.55 2.86
CA PHE A 623 -6.25 -25.11 3.14
C PHE A 623 -5.20 -24.34 2.33
N SER A 624 -4.16 -25.01 1.84
CA SER A 624 -3.12 -24.41 1.01
C SER A 624 -3.55 -24.23 -0.45
N TYR A 625 -4.54 -24.98 -0.93
CA TYR A 625 -5.02 -24.89 -2.31
C TYR A 625 -5.63 -23.51 -2.65
N PRO A 626 -6.60 -22.96 -1.89
CA PRO A 626 -7.15 -21.62 -2.15
C PRO A 626 -6.09 -20.51 -2.15
N LEU A 627 -5.06 -20.64 -1.30
CA LEU A 627 -3.94 -19.70 -1.22
C LEU A 627 -3.10 -19.68 -2.50
N GLN A 628 -2.99 -20.78 -3.24
CA GLN A 628 -2.32 -20.82 -4.55
C GLN A 628 -3.24 -20.37 -5.69
N CYS A 629 -4.56 -20.60 -5.55
CA CYS A 629 -5.55 -20.18 -6.54
C CYS A 629 -5.61 -18.65 -6.69
N HIS A 630 -5.42 -17.90 -5.59
CA HIS A 630 -5.50 -16.44 -5.61
C HIS A 630 -4.40 -15.76 -6.47
N PRO A 631 -3.09 -16.02 -6.26
CA PRO A 631 -2.04 -15.55 -7.17
C PRO A 631 -2.21 -16.06 -8.61
N CYS A 632 -2.62 -17.33 -8.78
CA CYS A 632 -2.87 -17.91 -10.10
C CYS A 632 -3.92 -17.10 -10.88
N ARG A 633 -5.05 -16.80 -10.24
CA ARG A 633 -6.13 -15.99 -10.84
C ARG A 633 -5.66 -14.59 -11.20
N ALA A 634 -4.91 -13.93 -10.31
CA ALA A 634 -4.41 -12.58 -10.55
C ALA A 634 -3.48 -12.52 -11.77
N SER A 635 -2.59 -13.50 -11.90
CA SER A 635 -1.70 -13.60 -13.06
C SER A 635 -2.43 -13.97 -14.35
N VAL A 636 -3.44 -14.84 -14.30
CA VAL A 636 -4.29 -15.15 -15.48
C VAL A 636 -5.07 -13.92 -15.93
N ASP A 637 -5.65 -13.13 -15.01
CA ASP A 637 -6.32 -11.87 -15.36
C ASP A 637 -5.36 -10.86 -15.99
N ALA A 638 -4.13 -10.76 -15.46
CA ALA A 638 -3.09 -9.90 -16.03
C ALA A 638 -2.70 -10.31 -17.45
N VAL A 639 -2.55 -11.60 -17.72
CA VAL A 639 -2.28 -12.15 -19.06
C VAL A 639 -3.45 -11.85 -20.02
N LEU A 640 -4.70 -12.07 -19.58
CA LEU A 640 -5.89 -11.84 -20.42
C LEU A 640 -6.14 -10.35 -20.73
N ARG A 641 -5.73 -9.44 -19.86
CA ARG A 641 -5.86 -7.99 -20.07
C ARG A 641 -4.75 -7.39 -20.91
N TRP A 642 -3.69 -8.14 -21.19
CA TRP A 642 -2.55 -7.60 -21.90
C TRP A 642 -2.92 -7.18 -23.33
N ARG A 643 -2.43 -6.00 -23.73
CA ARG A 643 -2.54 -5.48 -25.09
C ARG A 643 -1.14 -5.08 -25.57
N PRO A 644 -0.66 -5.58 -26.72
CA PRO A 644 0.64 -5.17 -27.24
C PRO A 644 0.64 -3.67 -27.56
N LYS A 645 1.66 -2.95 -27.10
CA LYS A 645 1.94 -1.60 -27.63
C LYS A 645 2.46 -1.76 -29.05
N SER A 646 1.68 -1.35 -30.04
CA SER A 646 2.14 -1.27 -31.42
C SER A 646 3.31 -0.28 -31.50
N SER A 647 4.46 -0.74 -31.97
CA SER A 647 5.60 0.12 -32.31
C SER A 647 5.27 0.87 -33.60
N SER A 648 4.57 1.99 -33.50
CA SER A 648 4.50 2.96 -34.59
C SER A 648 5.84 3.65 -34.71
N ASN A 649 6.57 3.30 -35.77
CA ASN A 649 7.88 3.84 -36.11
C ASN A 649 7.68 5.09 -37.00
N SER A 650 7.65 6.28 -36.38
CA SER A 650 7.92 7.56 -37.05
C SER A 650 7.99 8.67 -35.98
N ASP A 651 9.20 9.07 -35.60
CA ASP A 651 9.60 10.49 -35.70
C ASP A 651 11.00 10.70 -35.13
N THR A 652 11.90 10.99 -36.07
CA THR A 652 13.19 11.65 -35.87
C THR A 652 12.97 13.06 -35.35
N SER A 653 13.08 13.27 -34.04
CA SER A 653 13.44 14.57 -33.46
C SER A 653 14.02 14.41 -32.04
N PRO A 654 15.26 14.82 -31.78
CA PRO A 654 15.78 14.91 -30.42
C PRO A 654 15.23 16.20 -29.79
N HIS A 655 14.81 16.13 -28.52
CA HIS A 655 14.24 17.19 -27.70
C HIS A 655 12.71 17.41 -27.77
N ARG A 656 11.98 16.50 -27.14
CA ARG A 656 10.79 16.82 -26.33
C ARG A 656 10.50 15.69 -25.35
N ASN A 657 11.25 15.64 -24.25
CA ASN A 657 10.74 14.96 -23.05
C ASN A 657 9.76 15.93 -22.38
N PRO A 658 8.46 15.62 -22.26
CA PRO A 658 7.62 16.39 -21.36
C PRO A 658 8.12 16.15 -19.94
N LEU A 659 8.55 17.22 -19.26
CA LEU A 659 9.00 17.21 -17.86
C LEU A 659 7.92 16.76 -16.85
N LEU A 660 6.68 16.59 -17.32
CA LEU A 660 5.62 15.85 -16.64
C LEU A 660 5.58 14.44 -17.22
N GLY A 661 6.25 13.51 -16.55
CA GLY A 661 6.10 12.09 -16.83
C GLY A 661 4.61 11.75 -16.82
N GLN A 662 4.15 11.12 -17.90
CA GLN A 662 2.79 10.60 -18.03
C GLN A 662 2.55 9.61 -16.88
N ARG A 663 2.03 10.10 -15.74
CA ARG A 663 1.51 9.25 -14.66
C ARG A 663 0.26 8.60 -15.22
N GLY A 664 0.45 7.47 -15.89
CA GLY A 664 -0.62 6.51 -16.15
C GLY A 664 -1.10 5.95 -14.83
N GLY A 665 -1.90 6.73 -14.10
CA GLY A 665 -2.76 6.26 -13.03
C GLY A 665 -3.88 5.42 -13.63
N ARG A 666 -3.54 4.25 -14.15
CA ARG A 666 -4.51 3.15 -14.20
C ARG A 666 -4.40 2.47 -12.86
N THR A 667 -5.16 2.95 -11.88
CA THR A 667 -5.58 2.11 -10.76
C THR A 667 -6.09 0.80 -11.38
N ALA A 668 -5.55 -0.34 -10.93
CA ALA A 668 -5.95 -1.64 -11.44
C ALA A 668 -7.47 -1.77 -11.26
N GLU A 669 -8.24 -1.73 -12.35
CA GLU A 669 -9.69 -1.87 -12.26
C GLU A 669 -10.01 -3.21 -11.57
N PRO A 670 -10.80 -3.19 -10.48
CA PRO A 670 -11.16 -4.41 -9.76
C PRO A 670 -11.79 -5.41 -10.74
N MET A 671 -11.39 -6.69 -10.62
CA MET A 671 -11.92 -7.75 -11.47
C MET A 671 -13.44 -7.80 -11.38
N SER A 672 -14.13 -7.75 -12.52
CA SER A 672 -15.59 -7.89 -12.54
C SER A 672 -16.02 -9.27 -12.02
N ASP A 673 -17.18 -9.33 -11.38
CA ASP A 673 -17.68 -10.54 -10.73
C ASP A 673 -17.81 -11.73 -11.68
N LEU A 674 -18.20 -11.45 -12.93
CA LEU A 674 -18.28 -12.44 -13.99
C LEU A 674 -16.90 -13.00 -14.37
N ARG A 675 -15.90 -12.12 -14.56
CA ARG A 675 -14.53 -12.55 -14.93
C ARG A 675 -13.87 -13.31 -13.79
N PHE A 676 -14.07 -12.83 -12.56
CA PHE A 676 -13.64 -13.52 -11.34
C PHE A 676 -14.16 -14.96 -11.29
N SER A 677 -15.46 -15.14 -11.57
CA SER A 677 -16.10 -16.45 -11.56
C SER A 677 -15.59 -17.37 -12.69
N ILE A 678 -15.51 -16.86 -13.92
CA ILE A 678 -15.06 -17.64 -15.10
C ILE A 678 -13.62 -18.14 -14.91
N ILE A 679 -12.69 -17.24 -14.52
CA ILE A 679 -11.27 -17.61 -14.37
C ILE A 679 -11.11 -18.64 -13.24
N THR A 680 -11.77 -18.43 -12.10
CA THR A 680 -11.70 -19.35 -10.95
C THR A 680 -12.27 -20.72 -11.33
N THR A 681 -13.42 -20.78 -12.00
CA THR A 681 -14.01 -22.04 -12.51
C THR A 681 -13.04 -22.77 -13.44
N THR A 682 -12.45 -22.03 -14.39
CA THR A 682 -11.53 -22.62 -15.37
C THR A 682 -10.30 -23.24 -14.70
N ILE A 683 -9.71 -22.55 -13.73
CA ILE A 683 -8.57 -23.06 -12.95
C ILE A 683 -8.96 -24.34 -12.21
N LEU A 684 -10.12 -24.38 -11.57
CA LEU A 684 -10.60 -25.52 -10.79
C LEU A 684 -10.94 -26.74 -11.66
N VAL A 685 -11.58 -26.54 -12.80
CA VAL A 685 -11.93 -27.63 -13.72
C VAL A 685 -10.67 -28.23 -14.35
N LEU A 686 -9.74 -27.39 -14.81
CA LEU A 686 -8.49 -27.87 -15.41
C LEU A 686 -7.62 -28.60 -14.38
N SER A 687 -7.50 -28.10 -13.15
CA SER A 687 -6.70 -28.78 -12.12
C SER A 687 -7.29 -30.14 -11.73
N TYR A 688 -8.62 -30.23 -11.66
CA TYR A 688 -9.33 -31.48 -11.41
C TYR A 688 -9.09 -32.51 -12.53
N ILE A 689 -9.23 -32.11 -13.80
CA ILE A 689 -8.97 -33.01 -14.95
C ILE A 689 -7.54 -33.54 -14.92
N VAL A 690 -6.55 -32.69 -14.65
CA VAL A 690 -5.15 -33.11 -14.58
C VAL A 690 -4.92 -34.04 -13.38
N ALA A 691 -5.49 -33.75 -12.20
CA ALA A 691 -5.34 -34.59 -11.01
C ALA A 691 -5.99 -35.99 -11.16
N MET A 692 -6.99 -36.12 -12.04
CA MET A 692 -7.65 -37.38 -12.38
C MET A 692 -6.89 -38.19 -13.44
N THR A 693 -6.03 -37.54 -14.24
CA THR A 693 -5.28 -38.20 -15.33
C THR A 693 -3.82 -38.46 -14.99
N VAL A 694 -3.23 -37.64 -14.12
CA VAL A 694 -1.82 -37.74 -13.71
C VAL A 694 -1.74 -38.15 -12.24
N SER A 695 -1.11 -39.29 -11.98
CA SER A 695 -0.89 -39.81 -10.63
C SER A 695 0.50 -39.51 -10.07
N SER A 696 1.50 -39.23 -10.90
CA SER A 696 2.87 -39.02 -10.43
C SER A 696 3.08 -37.61 -9.88
N LEU A 697 3.16 -37.49 -8.56
CA LEU A 697 3.49 -36.24 -7.88
C LEU A 697 4.83 -35.64 -8.38
N GLU A 698 5.88 -36.47 -8.47
CA GLU A 698 7.22 -36.01 -8.88
C GLU A 698 7.23 -35.37 -10.27
N ALA A 699 6.59 -35.98 -11.27
CA ALA A 699 6.62 -35.45 -12.64
C ALA A 699 5.94 -34.07 -12.73
N VAL A 700 4.85 -33.87 -12.00
CA VAL A 700 4.19 -32.56 -11.91
C VAL A 700 5.13 -31.54 -11.26
N LEU A 701 5.75 -31.90 -10.13
CA LEU A 701 6.70 -31.02 -9.45
C LEU A 701 7.94 -30.72 -10.30
N ALA A 702 8.43 -31.68 -11.08
CA ALA A 702 9.58 -31.52 -11.96
C ALA A 702 9.27 -30.60 -13.15
N TYR A 703 8.10 -30.76 -13.77
CA TYR A 703 7.66 -29.87 -14.86
C TYR A 703 7.47 -28.43 -14.38
N VAL A 704 6.80 -28.25 -13.23
CA VAL A 704 6.56 -26.94 -12.62
C VAL A 704 7.86 -26.31 -12.12
N GLY A 705 8.76 -27.12 -11.57
CA GLY A 705 10.10 -26.76 -11.14
C GLY A 705 10.94 -26.18 -12.29
N SER A 706 10.95 -26.88 -13.42
CA SER A 706 11.76 -26.52 -14.59
C SER A 706 11.25 -25.25 -15.28
N THR A 707 9.94 -25.01 -15.27
CA THR A 707 9.30 -23.88 -15.97
C THR A 707 9.07 -22.68 -15.05
N GLY A 708 7.97 -22.70 -14.31
CA GLY A 708 7.47 -21.57 -13.53
C GLY A 708 8.40 -21.22 -12.37
N SER A 709 8.85 -22.22 -11.60
CA SER A 709 9.71 -22.00 -10.44
C SER A 709 11.08 -21.43 -10.80
N THR A 710 11.72 -21.94 -11.85
CA THR A 710 13.01 -21.43 -12.33
C THR A 710 12.88 -20.00 -12.87
N SER A 711 11.77 -19.71 -13.57
CA SER A 711 11.47 -18.37 -14.07
C SER A 711 11.29 -17.35 -12.95
N ILE A 712 10.52 -17.69 -11.90
CA ILE A 712 10.19 -16.78 -10.80
C ILE A 712 11.34 -16.64 -9.80
N SER A 713 12.11 -17.69 -9.58
CA SER A 713 13.18 -17.68 -8.56
C SER A 713 14.48 -17.07 -9.07
N PHE A 714 14.83 -17.27 -10.34
CA PHE A 714 16.14 -16.88 -10.86
C PHE A 714 16.05 -15.80 -11.95
N ILE A 715 15.24 -16.02 -12.99
CA ILE A 715 15.19 -15.17 -14.18
C ILE A 715 14.55 -13.81 -13.85
N LEU A 716 13.36 -13.83 -13.23
CA LEU A 716 12.56 -12.64 -12.99
C LEU A 716 13.22 -11.62 -12.06
N PRO A 717 13.63 -11.98 -10.82
CA PRO A 717 14.26 -11.04 -9.90
C PRO A 717 15.57 -10.49 -10.46
N GLY A 718 16.34 -11.34 -11.17
CA GLY A 718 17.60 -10.94 -11.80
C GLY A 718 17.42 -9.92 -12.92
N LEU A 719 16.43 -10.11 -13.80
CA LEU A 719 16.12 -9.19 -14.89
C LEU A 719 15.58 -7.85 -14.38
N PHE A 720 14.65 -7.88 -13.41
CA PHE A 720 14.10 -6.66 -12.82
C PHE A 720 15.18 -5.83 -12.15
N TYR A 721 16.02 -6.45 -11.33
CA TYR A 721 17.11 -5.74 -10.66
C TYR A 721 18.13 -5.20 -11.65
N TYR A 722 18.50 -5.97 -12.68
CA TYR A 722 19.47 -5.55 -13.69
C TYR A 722 19.01 -4.30 -14.46
N LYS A 723 17.72 -4.23 -14.80
CA LYS A 723 17.13 -3.09 -15.54
C LYS A 723 16.98 -1.86 -14.66
N ILE A 724 16.50 -2.03 -13.43
CA ILE A 724 16.34 -0.91 -12.48
C ILE A 724 17.68 -0.35 -12.02
N SER A 725 18.71 -1.19 -11.92
CA SER A 725 20.07 -0.78 -11.52
C SER A 725 20.91 -0.17 -12.65
N SER A 726 20.38 -0.01 -13.87
CA SER A 726 21.13 0.63 -14.95
C SER A 726 21.30 2.15 -14.70
N PRO A 727 22.52 2.70 -14.85
CA PRO A 727 22.83 4.10 -14.56
C PRO A 727 22.06 5.10 -15.45
N ASP A 728 21.62 4.66 -16.64
CA ASP A 728 20.83 5.46 -17.58
C ASP A 728 19.32 5.47 -17.27
N SER A 729 18.86 4.71 -16.26
CA SER A 729 17.43 4.69 -15.94
C SER A 729 17.03 5.91 -15.09
N PRO A 730 15.97 6.63 -15.45
CA PRO A 730 15.51 7.82 -14.71
C PRO A 730 15.07 7.51 -13.27
N HIS A 731 14.68 6.26 -12.97
CA HIS A 731 14.34 5.80 -11.63
C HIS A 731 15.58 5.57 -10.75
N HIS A 732 16.69 5.13 -11.32
CA HIS A 732 17.97 4.97 -10.63
C HIS A 732 18.57 6.32 -10.23
N GLN A 733 18.48 7.33 -11.09
CA GLN A 733 19.01 8.67 -10.83
C GLN A 733 18.25 9.42 -9.72
N ARG A 734 16.92 9.25 -9.64
CA ARG A 734 16.10 9.84 -8.57
C ARG A 734 16.43 9.27 -7.18
N LEU A 735 16.59 7.95 -7.09
CA LEU A 735 16.96 7.29 -5.83
C LEU A 735 18.44 7.46 -5.48
N MET A 736 19.34 7.58 -6.47
CA MET A 736 20.73 7.96 -6.24
C MET A 736 20.82 9.33 -5.55
N LYS A 737 20.00 10.28 -5.99
CA LYS A 737 19.90 11.61 -5.37
C LYS A 737 19.39 11.54 -3.93
N GLU A 738 18.33 10.78 -3.67
CA GLU A 738 17.81 10.59 -2.30
C GLU A 738 18.78 9.83 -1.37
N ASP A 739 19.46 8.79 -1.86
CA ASP A 739 20.43 8.00 -1.10
C ASP A 739 21.77 8.74 -0.88
N ASP A 740 22.14 9.68 -1.74
CA ASP A 740 23.29 10.58 -1.56
C ASP A 740 22.93 11.71 -0.58
N GLU A 741 21.75 12.34 -0.70
CA GLU A 741 21.21 13.32 0.26
C GLU A 741 21.07 12.72 1.69
N ALA A 742 20.63 11.47 1.79
CA ALA A 742 20.53 10.75 3.07
C ALA A 742 21.90 10.39 3.68
N ALA A 743 22.94 10.20 2.85
CA ALA A 743 24.29 9.93 3.31
C ALA A 743 25.02 11.20 3.76
N GLU A 744 24.77 12.32 3.07
CA GLU A 744 25.25 13.65 3.48
C GLU A 744 24.61 14.09 4.81
N GLY A 745 23.31 13.83 5.01
CA GLY A 745 22.64 14.10 6.29
C GLY A 745 23.11 13.24 7.47
N MET A 746 23.69 12.05 7.23
CA MET A 746 24.32 11.23 8.28
C MET A 746 25.73 11.71 8.66
N LEU A 747 26.42 12.39 7.75
CA LEU A 747 27.75 12.96 8.02
C LEU A 747 27.67 14.27 8.83
N SER A 748 26.52 14.95 8.83
CA SER A 748 26.27 16.17 9.63
C SER A 748 25.79 15.90 11.07
N ASP A 749 25.34 14.68 11.38
CA ASP A 749 24.89 14.33 12.75
C ASP A 749 26.05 13.83 13.64
N ASP A 750 27.20 13.45 13.06
CA ASP A 750 28.39 12.98 13.79
C ASP A 750 29.32 14.13 14.26
N SER A 751 28.93 15.40 14.05
CA SER A 751 29.77 16.58 14.38
C SER A 751 29.23 17.49 15.48
N ASN A 752 28.22 17.06 16.25
CA ASN A 752 27.56 17.92 17.25
C ASN A 752 27.80 17.52 18.72
N ASP A 753 28.88 16.80 19.01
CA ASP A 753 29.38 16.65 20.37
C ASP A 753 30.81 17.21 20.44
N GLU A 754 30.94 18.51 20.71
CA GLU A 754 31.95 19.13 21.59
C GLU A 754 31.86 20.67 21.55
N ASP A 755 31.87 21.27 22.74
CA ASP A 755 31.84 22.72 23.01
C ASP A 755 33.02 23.47 22.34
N GLY A 756 32.78 24.73 21.95
CA GLY A 756 33.86 25.70 21.73
C GLY A 756 33.59 26.74 20.63
N GLU A 757 33.65 28.01 21.01
CA GLU A 757 33.68 29.18 20.13
C GLU A 757 34.80 29.09 19.07
N GLU A 758 34.49 29.39 17.81
CA GLU A 758 35.22 30.32 16.91
C GLU A 758 35.04 30.02 15.40
N SER A 759 34.64 31.08 14.70
CA SER A 759 35.04 31.45 13.33
C SER A 759 34.56 30.64 12.10
N VAL A 760 34.19 31.42 11.08
CA VAL A 760 33.80 31.05 9.73
C VAL A 760 35.02 30.57 8.93
N GLN A 761 35.05 29.30 8.51
CA GLN A 761 35.78 28.88 7.30
C GLN A 761 35.34 27.50 6.77
N ALA A 762 35.12 27.45 5.45
CA ALA A 762 34.75 26.25 4.71
C ALA A 762 35.81 25.13 4.88
N ARG A 763 35.40 23.97 5.39
CA ARG A 763 36.24 22.76 5.44
C ARG A 763 36.06 21.92 4.16
N PRO A 764 37.14 21.41 3.53
CA PRO A 764 37.05 20.55 2.36
C PRO A 764 36.64 19.11 2.72
N LEU A 765 35.90 18.46 1.80
CA LEU A 765 35.48 17.06 1.86
C LEU A 765 36.65 16.13 2.24
N THR A 766 36.51 15.40 3.34
CA THR A 766 37.53 14.46 3.84
C THR A 766 37.65 13.21 2.97
N ASP A 767 38.88 12.67 2.89
CA ASP A 767 39.29 11.48 2.11
C ASP A 767 38.46 10.21 2.43
N SER A 768 37.89 10.15 3.64
CA SER A 768 36.99 9.10 4.11
C SER A 768 35.66 9.02 3.33
N GLY A 769 35.16 10.15 2.83
CA GLY A 769 33.93 10.22 2.03
C GLY A 769 34.10 9.59 0.63
N ILE A 770 35.27 9.77 0.02
CA ILE A 770 35.59 9.28 -1.33
C ILE A 770 35.76 7.75 -1.31
N LEU A 771 36.48 7.21 -0.33
CA LEU A 771 36.64 5.76 -0.13
C LEU A 771 35.30 5.04 0.13
N ARG A 772 34.41 5.65 0.93
CA ARG A 772 33.07 5.09 1.24
C ARG A 772 32.14 5.12 0.02
N ARG A 773 32.22 6.17 -0.80
CA ARG A 773 31.48 6.29 -2.08
C ARG A 773 31.98 5.28 -3.12
N GLY A 774 33.30 5.08 -3.21
CA GLY A 774 33.91 4.04 -4.05
C GLY A 774 33.46 2.61 -3.69
N LYS A 775 33.45 2.27 -2.40
CA LYS A 775 33.00 0.94 -1.90
C LYS A 775 31.51 0.69 -2.18
N ARG A 776 30.67 1.73 -2.13
CA ARG A 776 29.22 1.65 -2.43
C ARG A 776 28.96 1.41 -3.91
N ASN A 777 29.69 2.10 -4.79
CA ASN A 777 29.60 1.91 -6.24
C ASN A 777 30.11 0.54 -6.69
N TRP A 778 31.19 0.05 -6.07
CA TRP A 778 31.71 -1.29 -6.33
C TRP A 778 30.69 -2.38 -5.95
N ARG A 779 30.09 -2.30 -4.75
CA ARG A 779 29.04 -3.23 -4.31
C ARG A 779 27.83 -3.27 -5.25
N ARG A 780 27.37 -2.10 -5.72
CA ARG A 780 26.24 -2.00 -6.68
C ARG A 780 26.58 -2.63 -8.03
N THR A 781 27.80 -2.38 -8.52
CA THR A 781 28.29 -2.96 -9.77
C THR A 781 28.42 -4.49 -9.66
N LEU A 782 28.92 -4.98 -8.53
CA LEU A 782 29.00 -6.40 -8.23
C LEU A 782 27.61 -7.04 -8.18
N LEU A 783 26.66 -6.44 -7.43
CA LEU A 783 25.27 -6.92 -7.34
C LEU A 783 24.59 -6.99 -8.70
N ARG A 784 24.80 -6.00 -9.57
CA ARG A 784 24.27 -6.01 -10.94
C ARG A 784 24.87 -7.12 -11.82
N LYS A 785 26.17 -7.41 -11.67
CA LYS A 785 26.80 -8.55 -12.37
C LYS A 785 26.26 -9.89 -11.85
N LEU A 786 26.11 -10.01 -10.53
CA LEU A 786 25.55 -11.20 -9.89
C LEU A 786 24.07 -11.43 -10.28
N SER A 787 23.28 -10.36 -10.41
CA SER A 787 21.89 -10.48 -10.86
C SER A 787 21.81 -10.99 -12.30
N LEU A 788 22.69 -10.55 -13.20
CA LEU A 788 22.77 -11.08 -14.56
C LEU A 788 23.23 -12.54 -14.57
N ALA A 789 24.22 -12.90 -13.74
CA ALA A 789 24.68 -14.28 -13.60
C ALA A 789 23.55 -15.21 -13.12
N LEU A 790 22.70 -14.75 -12.20
CA LEU A 790 21.52 -15.49 -11.75
C LEU A 790 20.53 -15.75 -12.90
N VAL A 791 20.31 -14.77 -13.78
CA VAL A 791 19.45 -14.95 -14.96
C VAL A 791 20.01 -16.01 -15.90
N VAL A 792 21.31 -15.95 -16.21
CA VAL A 792 21.97 -16.93 -17.09
C VAL A 792 21.87 -18.33 -16.48
N TYR A 793 22.16 -18.46 -15.19
CA TYR A 793 21.99 -19.71 -14.45
C TYR A 793 20.55 -20.23 -14.56
N GLY A 794 19.55 -19.38 -14.33
CA GLY A 794 18.13 -19.75 -14.44
C GLY A 794 17.74 -20.22 -15.84
N VAL A 795 18.20 -19.54 -16.89
CA VAL A 795 17.92 -19.95 -18.29
C VAL A 795 18.56 -21.30 -18.59
N VAL A 796 19.80 -21.53 -18.16
CA VAL A 796 20.49 -22.81 -18.34
C VAL A 796 19.76 -23.94 -17.62
N VAL A 797 19.40 -23.74 -16.34
CA VAL A 797 18.64 -24.73 -15.56
C VAL A 797 17.29 -25.02 -16.22
N MET A 798 16.56 -23.99 -16.65
CA MET A 798 15.26 -24.16 -17.32
C MET A 798 15.40 -25.01 -18.59
N VAL A 799 16.33 -24.66 -19.48
CA VAL A 799 16.52 -25.36 -20.77
C VAL A 799 16.98 -26.80 -20.54
N VAL A 800 17.99 -27.01 -19.72
CA VAL A 800 18.55 -28.35 -19.47
C VAL A 800 17.50 -29.26 -18.83
N CYS A 801 16.82 -28.78 -17.79
CA CYS A 801 15.83 -29.59 -17.08
C CYS A 801 14.57 -29.85 -17.91
N LEU A 802 14.11 -28.87 -18.68
CA LEU A 802 12.93 -29.03 -19.53
C LEU A 802 13.21 -30.00 -20.68
N ILE A 803 14.38 -29.90 -21.33
CA ILE A 803 14.80 -30.89 -22.34
C ILE A 803 14.91 -32.27 -21.71
N THR A 804 15.53 -32.39 -20.53
CA THR A 804 15.70 -33.69 -19.86
C THR A 804 14.34 -34.32 -19.53
N ASN A 805 13.41 -33.56 -18.94
CA ASN A 805 12.09 -34.04 -18.55
C ASN A 805 11.16 -34.28 -19.75
N SER A 806 11.22 -33.47 -20.80
CA SER A 806 10.35 -33.62 -21.96
C SER A 806 10.85 -34.65 -22.98
N VAL A 807 12.16 -34.82 -23.15
CA VAL A 807 12.73 -35.68 -24.20
C VAL A 807 13.07 -37.07 -23.68
N PHE A 808 13.60 -37.19 -22.46
CA PHE A 808 14.11 -38.48 -21.97
C PHE A 808 13.16 -39.22 -21.02
N ILE A 809 12.20 -38.51 -20.40
CA ILE A 809 11.22 -39.13 -19.49
C ILE A 809 9.90 -39.39 -20.21
N ALA A 810 9.43 -38.51 -21.11
CA ALA A 810 8.20 -38.77 -21.87
C ALA A 810 8.34 -39.85 -22.96
N SER A 811 9.56 -40.29 -23.26
CA SER A 811 9.87 -41.39 -24.18
C SER A 811 9.88 -42.77 -23.52
N HIS A 812 9.65 -42.84 -22.21
CA HIS A 812 9.54 -44.05 -21.40
C HIS A 812 8.24 -44.03 -20.59
#